data_AF-A0A257K9B2-F1
#
_entry.id   AF-A0A257K9B2-F1
#
_cell.length_a   1.000
_cell.length_b   1.000
_cell.length_c   1.000
_cell.angle_alpha   90.00
_cell.angle_beta   90.00
_cell.angle_gamma   90.00
#
_symmetry.space_group_name_H-M   'P 1'
#
loop_
_entity.id
_entity.type
_entity.pdbx_description
1 polymer ?
#
loop_
_entity_poly.entity_id
_entity_poly.type
_entity_poly.pdbx_seq_one_letter_code
_entity_poly.pdbx_strand_id
1 'polypeptide(L)'
;MKENVTKTKIVKRLSFWSTACLFAFLSIVSMESAKAQYTAIPDQYFEQALYDQGIDDTVGDLQVLTSAINGLTNLDVSNLGILDLTGIQEFTSLLTLNCKQNSLLSLDVSGLSNLQSLDCSFNNMTSLIFNGLSALTYLDCSYNGLSSIDVTGLTNLITLNSECNQLSSVVASGMNNLARLNCSCNYNLTSINLTALPALVNLDLSYCQLTSLDVTDLSALTYLACGNNRLTNLQVHGLSSLSIFDCHRNELQNLDLSGLTSLLELGCGYNRLQYLDASGSPALGRLYCNDNMLSSLNLTPFNALTNLLCLYNQISCITVTDPIAAAANVWWVKDATATYSVNCNAPSAPTARDQVFCAGATVANLVATGSNLQWYAASAGGSALSNTTVLTTGTYYVSQTVNGSESPRTSVSVTIITTPALPSQSYFVSSGIPLSSVPGYGSSYSVFASATAVTALPSSTVLTSGTYYATQTQNGCESTRSVITVVVYSLTAVSSPNCGSRLNDVSAPITATPVANATSYLFEVTGNGTTQTFYSNTNSFNLTQLQGTIAYNTTYSIRVAAGFNGQYGAFGTACNLTTPALANTTQVISSMCGTILAALTASIYCGQIVGAQAYRFEFTAGGVSRSLDSTTNSVQMSNVTGVAYGTTYSVRVAAQVAGTWQAFGAPCTITTPAASSQIRTNQCGTILASKWTILYCSAVAGATAYRFEWKIGNSALTYASSTPSMQLGNYTGWALNTTYGVRVAVLLGGTWQAYGSACKVKTPTSFFRQDAADETALTIKAIPNPFETDYVLMAQGGNQTPVQVVVYDMLGKQVEQFSVEANELENRSLGSNYNSGIYNVMISQGNDQQVVRIVKK
;
A
#
# COMPACT_ATOMS: atom_id res chain seq x y z
N MET A 1 -71.61 -63.46 -64.44
CA MET A 1 -70.28 -62.82 -64.53
C MET A 1 -70.39 -61.45 -63.87
N LYS A 2 -69.42 -61.03 -63.03
CA LYS A 2 -69.14 -59.61 -62.64
C LYS A 2 -70.29 -58.80 -61.98
N GLU A 3 -70.06 -57.70 -61.26
CA GLU A 3 -69.04 -57.35 -60.24
C GLU A 3 -69.56 -56.15 -59.41
N ASN A 4 -69.19 -56.05 -58.14
CA ASN A 4 -69.05 -54.85 -57.29
C ASN A 4 -70.14 -53.72 -57.18
N VAL A 5 -70.60 -53.50 -55.93
CA VAL A 5 -70.64 -52.20 -55.17
C VAL A 5 -71.53 -51.05 -55.73
N THR A 6 -72.50 -50.46 -54.99
CA THR A 6 -72.29 -49.47 -53.89
C THR A 6 -73.54 -49.29 -52.95
N LYS A 7 -73.39 -48.52 -51.86
CA LYS A 7 -74.23 -48.36 -50.63
C LYS A 7 -75.51 -47.47 -50.73
N THR A 8 -76.47 -47.59 -49.76
CA THR A 8 -76.89 -46.53 -48.75
C THR A 8 -78.41 -46.49 -48.28
N LYS A 9 -78.70 -46.76 -46.98
CA LYS A 9 -79.82 -46.29 -46.04
C LYS A 9 -81.35 -46.45 -46.40
N ILE A 10 -82.40 -46.50 -45.52
CA ILE A 10 -82.70 -46.70 -44.05
C ILE A 10 -84.22 -46.96 -43.73
N VAL A 11 -84.56 -47.53 -42.54
CA VAL A 11 -85.81 -47.31 -41.69
C VAL A 11 -87.15 -47.98 -42.18
N LYS A 12 -88.23 -48.36 -41.42
CA LYS A 12 -88.99 -47.76 -40.27
C LYS A 12 -89.87 -48.76 -39.41
N ARG A 13 -90.30 -48.27 -38.21
CA ARG A 13 -91.27 -48.67 -37.11
C ARG A 13 -92.64 -49.38 -37.40
N LEU A 14 -93.58 -49.67 -36.44
CA LEU A 14 -93.65 -50.08 -34.99
C LEU A 14 -95.13 -49.97 -34.42
N SER A 15 -95.47 -50.53 -33.24
CA SER A 15 -96.82 -50.74 -32.63
C SER A 15 -97.16 -49.95 -31.31
N PHE A 16 -98.31 -50.21 -30.64
CA PHE A 16 -98.80 -49.62 -29.36
C PHE A 16 -99.88 -50.52 -28.64
N TRP A 17 -100.59 -50.01 -27.59
CA TRP A 17 -101.64 -50.60 -26.69
C TRP A 17 -101.12 -51.25 -25.37
N SER A 18 -101.81 -51.32 -24.21
CA SER A 18 -103.09 -50.75 -23.65
C SER A 18 -103.18 -50.92 -22.09
N THR A 19 -104.25 -50.51 -21.38
CA THR A 19 -104.28 -50.32 -19.89
C THR A 19 -105.53 -50.80 -19.09
N ALA A 20 -105.25 -51.17 -17.81
CA ALA A 20 -106.07 -51.05 -16.56
C ALA A 20 -107.39 -51.84 -16.31
N CYS A 21 -107.33 -52.84 -15.41
CA CYS A 21 -108.22 -53.01 -14.22
C CYS A 21 -107.83 -54.24 -13.35
N LEU A 22 -107.23 -54.09 -12.15
CA LEU A 22 -107.06 -55.21 -11.18
C LEU A 22 -106.77 -54.82 -9.70
N PHE A 23 -107.55 -53.93 -9.08
CA PHE A 23 -107.47 -53.70 -7.61
C PHE A 23 -108.25 -54.79 -6.83
N ALA A 24 -107.64 -55.96 -6.60
CA ALA A 24 -108.08 -56.97 -5.61
C ALA A 24 -107.16 -58.20 -5.48
N PHE A 25 -106.27 -58.47 -6.45
CA PHE A 25 -105.68 -59.81 -6.62
C PHE A 25 -104.15 -59.80 -6.77
N LEU A 26 -103.44 -59.13 -5.85
CA LEU A 26 -101.97 -59.17 -5.78
C LEU A 26 -101.41 -58.92 -4.36
N SER A 27 -102.14 -59.34 -3.33
CA SER A 27 -101.53 -59.76 -2.07
C SER A 27 -101.20 -61.25 -2.17
N ILE A 28 -100.00 -61.65 -1.71
CA ILE A 28 -99.47 -63.04 -1.77
C ILE A 28 -99.03 -63.52 -3.17
N VAL A 29 -98.29 -62.68 -3.91
CA VAL A 29 -96.95 -62.99 -4.47
C VAL A 29 -96.18 -61.66 -4.55
N SER A 30 -94.99 -61.48 -3.97
CA SER A 30 -94.15 -62.37 -3.16
C SER A 30 -93.86 -61.75 -1.78
N MET A 31 -94.02 -62.53 -0.72
CA MET A 31 -93.17 -62.38 0.47
C MET A 31 -91.89 -63.18 0.22
N GLU A 32 -91.08 -62.72 -0.73
CA GLU A 32 -89.67 -63.05 -0.67
C GLU A 32 -89.07 -62.37 0.55
N SER A 33 -88.14 -63.04 1.22
CA SER A 33 -87.41 -62.44 2.32
C SER A 33 -86.79 -61.13 1.84
N ALA A 34 -86.93 -60.06 2.62
CA ALA A 34 -86.10 -58.87 2.48
C ALA A 34 -84.68 -59.25 2.89
N LYS A 35 -83.99 -59.94 1.98
CA LYS A 35 -82.57 -60.27 2.12
C LYS A 35 -81.82 -58.98 2.33
N ALA A 36 -80.94 -58.98 3.33
CA ALA A 36 -79.94 -57.94 3.47
C ALA A 36 -79.26 -57.74 2.10
N GLN A 37 -79.27 -56.49 1.62
CA GLN A 37 -78.54 -56.12 0.42
C GLN A 37 -77.09 -55.89 0.83
N TYR A 38 -76.18 -56.59 0.16
CA TYR A 38 -74.76 -56.51 0.40
C TYR A 38 -74.06 -55.92 -0.83
N THR A 39 -73.06 -55.09 -0.57
CA THR A 39 -72.12 -54.54 -1.55
C THR A 39 -70.89 -55.45 -1.57
N ALA A 40 -70.43 -55.90 -2.74
CA ALA A 40 -69.23 -56.75 -2.81
C ALA A 40 -67.96 -55.94 -2.53
N ILE A 41 -67.07 -56.52 -1.71
CA ILE A 41 -65.76 -55.95 -1.30
C ILE A 41 -64.68 -57.02 -1.58
N PRO A 42 -64.15 -57.12 -2.82
CA PRO A 42 -63.32 -58.26 -3.23
C PRO A 42 -61.93 -58.35 -2.60
N ASP A 43 -61.45 -57.27 -1.98
CA ASP A 43 -60.14 -57.20 -1.31
C ASP A 43 -60.28 -57.51 0.18
N GLN A 44 -59.66 -58.61 0.62
CA GLN A 44 -59.68 -59.06 2.01
C GLN A 44 -59.14 -58.03 3.02
N TYR A 45 -58.22 -57.14 2.62
CA TYR A 45 -57.68 -56.10 3.50
C TYR A 45 -58.62 -54.89 3.56
N PHE A 46 -59.37 -54.60 2.49
CA PHE A 46 -60.41 -53.58 2.53
C PHE A 46 -61.59 -54.04 3.39
N GLU A 47 -62.06 -55.28 3.23
CA GLU A 47 -63.13 -55.85 4.04
C GLU A 47 -62.72 -55.95 5.53
N GLN A 48 -61.53 -56.48 5.84
CA GLN A 48 -60.97 -56.46 7.20
C GLN A 48 -60.91 -55.02 7.78
N ALA A 49 -60.58 -54.02 6.97
CA ALA A 49 -60.56 -52.62 7.40
C ALA A 49 -61.96 -52.04 7.72
N LEU A 50 -63.01 -52.53 7.07
CA LEU A 50 -64.40 -52.17 7.37
C LEU A 50 -64.88 -52.88 8.65
N TYR A 51 -64.53 -54.17 8.81
CA TYR A 51 -64.83 -54.95 10.01
C TYR A 51 -64.12 -54.38 11.26
N ASP A 52 -62.82 -54.05 11.16
CA ASP A 52 -62.02 -53.47 12.25
C ASP A 52 -62.54 -52.07 12.67
N GLN A 53 -63.23 -51.36 11.77
CA GLN A 53 -63.92 -50.09 12.04
C GLN A 53 -65.37 -50.27 12.52
N GLY A 54 -65.88 -51.50 12.59
CA GLY A 54 -67.27 -51.79 12.99
C GLY A 54 -68.32 -51.35 11.97
N ILE A 55 -67.93 -51.24 10.69
CA ILE A 55 -68.80 -50.90 9.55
C ILE A 55 -69.41 -52.18 8.96
N ASP A 56 -68.66 -53.28 8.96
CA ASP A 56 -69.07 -54.59 8.46
C ASP A 56 -69.53 -55.56 9.58
N ASP A 57 -70.34 -56.56 9.23
CA ASP A 57 -70.89 -57.57 10.15
C ASP A 57 -70.18 -58.94 10.15
N THR A 58 -69.41 -59.34 9.12
CA THR A 58 -68.79 -60.67 9.03
C THR A 58 -67.45 -60.69 8.26
N VAL A 59 -66.33 -60.62 8.99
CA VAL A 59 -64.97 -60.75 8.41
C VAL A 59 -64.77 -62.04 7.59
N GLY A 60 -64.20 -61.88 6.39
CA GLY A 60 -63.81 -62.93 5.47
C GLY A 60 -64.90 -63.41 4.50
N ASP A 61 -66.02 -62.70 4.36
CA ASP A 61 -67.10 -63.03 3.41
C ASP A 61 -67.08 -62.21 2.09
N LEU A 62 -66.18 -61.23 1.99
CA LEU A 62 -65.91 -60.37 0.81
C LEU A 62 -67.09 -59.49 0.36
N GLN A 63 -67.89 -59.03 1.31
CA GLN A 63 -68.96 -58.07 1.10
C GLN A 63 -69.10 -57.11 2.31
N VAL A 64 -70.06 -56.19 2.25
CA VAL A 64 -70.48 -55.35 3.37
C VAL A 64 -71.96 -55.02 3.26
N LEU A 65 -72.67 -55.00 4.38
CA LEU A 65 -74.10 -54.65 4.41
C LEU A 65 -74.34 -53.24 3.84
N THR A 66 -75.03 -53.11 2.71
CA THR A 66 -75.21 -51.82 2.01
C THR A 66 -75.88 -50.76 2.89
N SER A 67 -76.75 -51.16 3.83
CA SER A 67 -77.36 -50.21 4.77
C SER A 67 -76.41 -49.66 5.85
N ALA A 68 -75.26 -50.29 6.11
CA ALA A 68 -74.25 -49.76 7.02
C ALA A 68 -73.45 -48.63 6.36
N ILE A 69 -73.03 -48.81 5.11
CA ILE A 69 -72.24 -47.82 4.35
C ILE A 69 -73.07 -46.60 3.89
N ASN A 70 -74.39 -46.75 3.71
CA ASN A 70 -75.30 -45.68 3.27
C ASN A 70 -75.30 -44.42 4.16
N GLY A 71 -74.87 -44.51 5.41
CA GLY A 71 -74.76 -43.37 6.34
C GLY A 71 -73.33 -42.88 6.61
N LEU A 72 -72.31 -43.51 6.04
CA LEU A 72 -70.91 -43.23 6.38
C LEU A 72 -70.42 -41.96 5.69
N THR A 73 -69.93 -40.98 6.47
CA THR A 73 -69.43 -39.69 5.97
C THR A 73 -67.92 -39.55 5.94
N ASN A 74 -67.20 -40.40 6.67
CA ASN A 74 -65.73 -40.46 6.68
C ASN A 74 -65.27 -41.91 6.66
N LEU A 75 -64.30 -42.24 5.81
CA LEU A 75 -63.61 -43.52 5.80
C LEU A 75 -62.10 -43.30 5.73
N ASP A 76 -61.37 -43.91 6.66
CA ASP A 76 -59.91 -44.02 6.60
C ASP A 76 -59.51 -45.49 6.51
N VAL A 77 -58.79 -45.83 5.45
CA VAL A 77 -58.25 -47.17 5.18
C VAL A 77 -56.77 -47.07 4.78
N SER A 78 -56.08 -46.04 5.25
CA SER A 78 -54.69 -45.76 4.87
C SER A 78 -53.66 -46.66 5.57
N ASN A 79 -52.59 -47.02 4.86
CA ASN A 79 -51.49 -47.87 5.34
C ASN A 79 -51.95 -49.27 5.83
N LEU A 80 -52.89 -49.90 5.10
CA LEU A 80 -53.42 -51.24 5.42
C LEU A 80 -53.01 -52.33 4.43
N GLY A 81 -52.33 -51.97 3.33
CA GLY A 81 -51.83 -52.92 2.32
C GLY A 81 -52.85 -53.29 1.24
N ILE A 82 -53.93 -52.52 1.12
CA ILE A 82 -55.04 -52.75 0.18
C ILE A 82 -54.56 -52.65 -1.27
N LEU A 83 -55.08 -53.53 -2.14
CA LEU A 83 -54.76 -53.63 -3.56
C LEU A 83 -55.92 -53.17 -4.46
N ASP A 84 -57.17 -53.36 -4.01
CA ASP A 84 -58.40 -52.98 -4.71
C ASP A 84 -59.42 -52.35 -3.73
N LEU A 85 -60.12 -51.31 -4.17
CA LEU A 85 -61.22 -50.65 -3.42
C LEU A 85 -62.59 -50.86 -4.11
N THR A 86 -62.71 -51.81 -5.04
CA THR A 86 -63.98 -52.17 -5.69
C THR A 86 -65.10 -52.35 -4.65
N GLY A 87 -66.22 -51.65 -4.87
CA GLY A 87 -67.33 -51.54 -3.93
C GLY A 87 -67.41 -50.18 -3.22
N ILE A 88 -66.31 -49.41 -3.20
CA ILE A 88 -66.29 -48.04 -2.65
C ILE A 88 -67.32 -47.11 -3.30
N GLN A 89 -67.69 -47.35 -4.56
CA GLN A 89 -68.66 -46.54 -5.31
C GLN A 89 -70.05 -46.45 -4.63
N GLU A 90 -70.43 -47.46 -3.85
CA GLU A 90 -71.73 -47.51 -3.14
C GLU A 90 -71.74 -46.68 -1.83
N PHE A 91 -70.59 -46.19 -1.36
CA PHE A 91 -70.45 -45.39 -0.13
C PHE A 91 -70.90 -43.92 -0.33
N THR A 92 -72.07 -43.73 -0.95
CA THR A 92 -72.53 -42.46 -1.54
C THR A 92 -72.65 -41.27 -0.59
N SER A 93 -72.65 -41.49 0.73
CA SER A 93 -72.66 -40.45 1.77
C SER A 93 -71.28 -39.91 2.16
N LEU A 94 -70.17 -40.47 1.63
CA LEU A 94 -68.82 -40.04 2.00
C LEU A 94 -68.55 -38.57 1.64
N LEU A 95 -68.03 -37.84 2.62
CA LEU A 95 -67.48 -36.49 2.51
C LEU A 95 -65.94 -36.53 2.50
N THR A 96 -65.34 -37.51 3.17
CA THR A 96 -63.89 -37.66 3.29
C THR A 96 -63.45 -39.13 3.12
N LEU A 97 -62.48 -39.35 2.23
CA LEU A 97 -61.87 -40.66 1.99
C LEU A 97 -60.34 -40.53 2.06
N ASN A 98 -59.72 -41.26 2.99
CA ASN A 98 -58.27 -41.43 3.06
C ASN A 98 -57.92 -42.89 2.77
N CYS A 99 -57.20 -43.15 1.68
CA CYS A 99 -56.73 -44.47 1.27
C CYS A 99 -55.24 -44.47 0.88
N LYS A 100 -54.47 -43.50 1.40
CA LYS A 100 -53.03 -43.37 1.12
C LYS A 100 -52.18 -44.54 1.62
N GLN A 101 -50.94 -44.61 1.15
CA GLN A 101 -49.92 -45.57 1.60
C GLN A 101 -50.36 -47.04 1.47
N ASN A 102 -51.16 -47.34 0.45
CA ASN A 102 -51.60 -48.70 0.10
C ASN A 102 -50.83 -49.18 -1.15
N SER A 103 -51.40 -50.10 -1.93
CA SER A 103 -50.78 -50.56 -3.19
C SER A 103 -51.80 -50.67 -4.32
N LEU A 104 -52.77 -49.74 -4.32
CA LEU A 104 -53.81 -49.62 -5.34
C LEU A 104 -53.19 -49.42 -6.73
N LEU A 105 -53.63 -50.21 -7.72
CA LEU A 105 -53.24 -50.05 -9.14
C LEU A 105 -54.21 -49.15 -9.92
N SER A 106 -55.44 -49.00 -9.41
CA SER A 106 -56.47 -48.11 -9.93
C SER A 106 -57.47 -47.77 -8.84
N LEU A 107 -58.12 -46.61 -8.93
CA LEU A 107 -59.22 -46.21 -8.05
C LEU A 107 -60.37 -45.59 -8.86
N ASP A 108 -61.59 -46.05 -8.62
CA ASP A 108 -62.81 -45.43 -9.13
C ASP A 108 -63.69 -44.97 -7.96
N VAL A 109 -63.94 -43.67 -7.91
CA VAL A 109 -64.72 -42.97 -6.89
C VAL A 109 -65.89 -42.21 -7.53
N SER A 110 -66.24 -42.49 -8.79
CA SER A 110 -67.27 -41.75 -9.54
C SER A 110 -68.69 -41.80 -8.92
N GLY A 111 -68.97 -42.77 -8.05
CA GLY A 111 -70.22 -42.83 -7.26
C GLY A 111 -70.28 -41.83 -6.08
N LEU A 112 -69.14 -41.33 -5.60
CA LEU A 112 -69.03 -40.58 -4.34
C LEU A 112 -69.40 -39.09 -4.46
N SER A 113 -70.52 -38.76 -5.10
CA SER A 113 -70.88 -37.38 -5.49
C SER A 113 -70.84 -36.30 -4.39
N ASN A 114 -70.91 -36.69 -3.10
CA ASN A 114 -70.81 -35.79 -1.94
C ASN A 114 -69.35 -35.53 -1.44
N LEU A 115 -68.34 -36.21 -2.01
CA LEU A 115 -66.97 -36.21 -1.50
C LEU A 115 -66.32 -34.82 -1.60
N GLN A 116 -65.79 -34.34 -0.48
CA GLN A 116 -65.18 -33.01 -0.30
C GLN A 116 -63.65 -33.10 -0.18
N SER A 117 -63.11 -34.22 0.29
CA SER A 117 -61.68 -34.50 0.39
C SER A 117 -61.34 -35.93 0.00
N LEU A 118 -60.34 -36.10 -0.87
CA LEU A 118 -59.75 -37.38 -1.23
C LEU A 118 -58.23 -37.33 -1.05
N ASP A 119 -57.71 -38.22 -0.22
CA ASP A 119 -56.28 -38.52 -0.11
C ASP A 119 -56.03 -39.98 -0.54
N CYS A 120 -55.49 -40.14 -1.75
CA CYS A 120 -55.10 -41.42 -2.34
C CYS A 120 -53.59 -41.45 -2.65
N SER A 121 -52.81 -40.60 -1.97
CA SER A 121 -51.36 -40.47 -2.14
C SER A 121 -50.58 -41.75 -1.80
N PHE A 122 -49.32 -41.86 -2.23
CA PHE A 122 -48.44 -43.01 -1.95
C PHE A 122 -49.11 -44.35 -2.30
N ASN A 123 -49.46 -44.52 -3.57
CA ASN A 123 -50.04 -45.75 -4.13
C ASN A 123 -49.35 -46.07 -5.47
N ASN A 124 -49.76 -47.15 -6.14
CA ASN A 124 -49.19 -47.57 -7.43
C ASN A 124 -50.15 -47.26 -8.60
N MET A 125 -51.04 -46.27 -8.46
CA MET A 125 -52.16 -46.12 -9.38
C MET A 125 -51.73 -45.61 -10.74
N THR A 126 -52.19 -46.28 -11.80
CA THR A 126 -52.03 -45.83 -13.20
C THR A 126 -53.33 -45.25 -13.77
N SER A 127 -54.45 -45.42 -13.06
CA SER A 127 -55.78 -44.92 -13.42
C SER A 127 -56.51 -44.41 -12.18
N LEU A 128 -57.13 -43.24 -12.27
CA LEU A 128 -57.95 -42.63 -11.23
C LEU A 128 -59.21 -42.04 -11.87
N ILE A 129 -60.39 -42.45 -11.41
CA ILE A 129 -61.68 -42.09 -12.00
C ILE A 129 -62.53 -41.34 -10.97
N PHE A 130 -62.71 -40.03 -11.16
CA PHE A 130 -63.47 -39.14 -10.26
C PHE A 130 -64.57 -38.33 -10.99
N ASN A 131 -65.04 -38.82 -12.14
CA ASN A 131 -66.08 -38.16 -12.91
C ASN A 131 -67.35 -37.95 -12.06
N GLY A 132 -67.76 -36.69 -11.88
CA GLY A 132 -68.96 -36.33 -11.10
C GLY A 132 -68.69 -35.77 -9.68
N LEU A 133 -67.44 -35.77 -9.20
CA LEU A 133 -67.08 -35.26 -7.86
C LEU A 133 -67.09 -33.72 -7.75
N SER A 134 -68.22 -33.09 -8.08
CA SER A 134 -68.39 -31.63 -8.06
C SER A 134 -68.28 -30.99 -6.66
N ALA A 135 -68.43 -31.77 -5.58
CA ALA A 135 -68.24 -31.31 -4.20
C ALA A 135 -66.77 -31.26 -3.75
N LEU A 136 -65.83 -31.80 -4.54
CA LEU A 136 -64.44 -32.01 -4.10
C LEU A 136 -63.68 -30.69 -3.98
N THR A 137 -63.11 -30.44 -2.80
CA THR A 137 -62.32 -29.24 -2.47
C THR A 137 -60.82 -29.54 -2.31
N TYR A 138 -60.47 -30.78 -1.96
CA TYR A 138 -59.10 -31.26 -1.79
C TYR A 138 -58.93 -32.60 -2.51
N LEU A 139 -57.89 -32.70 -3.35
CA LEU A 139 -57.44 -33.92 -3.99
C LEU A 139 -55.92 -34.06 -3.82
N ASP A 140 -55.48 -35.09 -3.12
CA ASP A 140 -54.10 -35.53 -3.11
C ASP A 140 -53.99 -36.92 -3.76
N CYS A 141 -53.38 -36.95 -4.94
CA CYS A 141 -53.03 -38.16 -5.67
C CYS A 141 -51.51 -38.24 -5.92
N SER A 142 -50.70 -37.61 -5.05
CA SER A 142 -49.24 -37.59 -5.17
C SER A 142 -48.62 -38.98 -4.96
N TYR A 143 -47.36 -39.16 -5.37
CA TYR A 143 -46.61 -40.41 -5.25
C TYR A 143 -47.37 -41.61 -5.82
N ASN A 144 -47.62 -41.57 -7.14
CA ASN A 144 -48.42 -42.53 -7.89
C ASN A 144 -47.87 -42.71 -9.34
N GLY A 145 -48.55 -43.52 -10.16
CA GLY A 145 -48.17 -43.82 -11.54
C GLY A 145 -49.00 -43.12 -12.62
N LEU A 146 -49.72 -42.03 -12.30
CA LEU A 146 -50.65 -41.39 -13.24
C LEU A 146 -49.91 -40.72 -14.41
N SER A 147 -50.39 -40.94 -15.63
CA SER A 147 -49.76 -40.44 -16.88
C SER A 147 -50.41 -39.17 -17.44
N SER A 148 -51.64 -38.87 -17.03
CA SER A 148 -52.35 -37.60 -17.24
C SER A 148 -53.40 -37.41 -16.14
N ILE A 149 -53.86 -36.17 -15.96
CA ILE A 149 -55.01 -35.85 -15.09
C ILE A 149 -55.80 -34.68 -15.69
N ASP A 150 -57.13 -34.77 -15.64
CA ASP A 150 -58.06 -33.71 -16.03
C ASP A 150 -59.00 -33.44 -14.85
N VAL A 151 -58.91 -32.26 -14.26
CA VAL A 151 -59.71 -31.87 -13.08
C VAL A 151 -60.85 -30.91 -13.42
N THR A 152 -61.13 -30.64 -14.70
CA THR A 152 -62.10 -29.61 -15.13
C THR A 152 -63.54 -29.85 -14.65
N GLY A 153 -63.90 -31.08 -14.29
CA GLY A 153 -65.18 -31.42 -13.66
C GLY A 153 -65.28 -31.12 -12.16
N LEU A 154 -64.15 -30.83 -11.48
CA LEU A 154 -64.05 -30.66 -10.03
C LEU A 154 -64.18 -29.17 -9.64
N THR A 155 -65.29 -28.54 -10.02
CA THR A 155 -65.41 -27.06 -10.05
C THR A 155 -65.23 -26.34 -8.71
N ASN A 156 -65.31 -27.04 -7.57
CA ASN A 156 -65.05 -26.51 -6.23
C ASN A 156 -63.64 -26.82 -5.69
N LEU A 157 -62.74 -27.39 -6.50
CA LEU A 157 -61.40 -27.80 -6.06
C LEU A 157 -60.54 -26.58 -5.68
N ILE A 158 -60.05 -26.57 -4.45
CA ILE A 158 -59.20 -25.51 -3.86
C ILE A 158 -57.74 -25.95 -3.87
N THR A 159 -57.46 -27.24 -3.65
CA THR A 159 -56.12 -27.82 -3.62
C THR A 159 -56.04 -29.06 -4.49
N LEU A 160 -55.09 -29.06 -5.42
CA LEU A 160 -54.63 -30.25 -6.14
C LEU A 160 -53.17 -30.53 -5.80
N ASN A 161 -52.90 -31.69 -5.22
CA ASN A 161 -51.56 -32.25 -5.15
C ASN A 161 -51.46 -33.49 -6.05
N SER A 162 -50.57 -33.42 -7.04
CA SER A 162 -50.27 -34.50 -7.98
C SER A 162 -48.75 -34.68 -8.15
N GLU A 163 -47.98 -34.32 -7.13
CA GLU A 163 -46.53 -34.51 -7.05
C GLU A 163 -46.09 -35.95 -7.32
N CYS A 164 -44.86 -36.17 -7.80
CA CYS A 164 -44.24 -37.49 -7.95
C CYS A 164 -45.13 -38.49 -8.70
N ASN A 165 -45.67 -38.07 -9.84
CA ASN A 165 -46.38 -38.93 -10.79
C ASN A 165 -45.61 -39.01 -12.13
N GLN A 166 -46.21 -39.63 -13.15
CA GLN A 166 -45.66 -39.75 -14.50
C GLN A 166 -46.35 -38.79 -15.48
N LEU A 167 -46.95 -37.70 -14.99
CA LEU A 167 -47.86 -36.84 -15.76
C LEU A 167 -47.16 -36.21 -16.96
N SER A 168 -47.73 -36.43 -18.13
CA SER A 168 -47.38 -35.79 -19.39
C SER A 168 -48.33 -34.64 -19.76
N SER A 169 -49.49 -34.57 -19.10
CA SER A 169 -50.53 -33.56 -19.30
C SER A 169 -51.32 -33.35 -18.01
N VAL A 170 -51.62 -32.08 -17.70
CA VAL A 170 -52.47 -31.64 -16.59
C VAL A 170 -53.50 -30.67 -17.16
N VAL A 171 -54.79 -31.01 -17.09
CA VAL A 171 -55.88 -30.17 -17.59
C VAL A 171 -56.61 -29.54 -16.40
N ALA A 172 -56.30 -28.28 -16.12
CA ALA A 172 -56.83 -27.50 -14.99
C ALA A 172 -57.30 -26.08 -15.39
N SER A 173 -57.36 -25.76 -16.68
CA SER A 173 -57.75 -24.42 -17.16
C SER A 173 -59.21 -24.08 -16.79
N GLY A 174 -59.45 -22.88 -16.26
CA GLY A 174 -60.79 -22.41 -15.86
C GLY A 174 -61.22 -22.76 -14.43
N MET A 175 -60.33 -23.35 -13.62
CA MET A 175 -60.62 -23.76 -12.24
C MET A 175 -60.60 -22.54 -11.29
N ASN A 176 -61.67 -21.75 -11.31
CA ASN A 176 -61.78 -20.46 -10.60
C ASN A 176 -61.52 -20.49 -9.09
N ASN A 177 -61.67 -21.64 -8.43
CA ASN A 177 -61.47 -21.82 -6.99
C ASN A 177 -60.08 -22.37 -6.61
N LEU A 178 -59.27 -22.80 -7.58
CA LEU A 178 -58.02 -23.52 -7.34
C LEU A 178 -56.95 -22.56 -6.80
N ALA A 179 -56.66 -22.67 -5.50
CA ALA A 179 -55.73 -21.80 -4.78
C ALA A 179 -54.33 -22.42 -4.61
N ARG A 180 -54.22 -23.74 -4.71
CA ARG A 180 -52.98 -24.51 -4.56
C ARG A 180 -52.86 -25.57 -5.65
N LEU A 181 -51.75 -25.57 -6.38
CA LEU A 181 -51.43 -26.55 -7.41
C LEU A 181 -49.98 -27.02 -7.26
N ASN A 182 -49.79 -28.27 -6.84
CA ASN A 182 -48.50 -28.94 -6.83
C ASN A 182 -48.50 -30.05 -7.89
N CYS A 183 -47.69 -29.89 -8.93
CA CYS A 183 -47.42 -30.92 -9.94
C CYS A 183 -45.92 -31.26 -10.01
N SER A 184 -45.17 -30.99 -8.94
CA SER A 184 -43.72 -31.18 -8.91
C SER A 184 -43.29 -32.65 -9.10
N CYS A 185 -42.02 -32.87 -9.45
CA CYS A 185 -41.44 -34.18 -9.74
C CYS A 185 -42.15 -35.00 -10.83
N ASN A 186 -42.94 -34.36 -11.70
CA ASN A 186 -43.51 -34.99 -12.88
C ASN A 186 -42.55 -34.87 -14.06
N TYR A 187 -41.57 -35.78 -14.11
CA TYR A 187 -40.47 -35.78 -15.10
C TYR A 187 -40.88 -35.97 -16.56
N ASN A 188 -42.17 -36.19 -16.85
CA ASN A 188 -42.72 -36.23 -18.21
C ASN A 188 -43.41 -34.91 -18.63
N LEU A 189 -43.64 -33.97 -17.69
CA LEU A 189 -44.44 -32.76 -17.93
C LEU A 189 -43.59 -31.70 -18.64
N THR A 190 -43.85 -31.48 -19.92
CA THR A 190 -43.08 -30.57 -20.79
C THR A 190 -43.77 -29.23 -21.06
N SER A 191 -45.07 -29.13 -20.79
CA SER A 191 -45.86 -27.91 -20.78
C SER A 191 -47.05 -28.05 -19.83
N ILE A 192 -47.61 -26.92 -19.39
CA ILE A 192 -48.85 -26.86 -18.60
C ILE A 192 -49.64 -25.61 -19.01
N ASN A 193 -50.98 -25.69 -18.99
CA ASN A 193 -51.85 -24.55 -19.25
C ASN A 193 -52.44 -24.02 -17.93
N LEU A 194 -52.07 -22.79 -17.56
CA LEU A 194 -52.51 -22.13 -16.32
C LEU A 194 -53.55 -21.01 -16.56
N THR A 195 -54.10 -20.91 -17.78
CA THR A 195 -55.09 -19.88 -18.12
C THR A 195 -56.38 -20.02 -17.30
N ALA A 196 -56.95 -18.87 -16.91
CA ALA A 196 -58.14 -18.77 -16.08
C ALA A 196 -58.04 -19.52 -14.73
N LEU A 197 -56.93 -19.31 -14.01
CA LEU A 197 -56.71 -19.69 -12.60
C LEU A 197 -56.61 -18.46 -11.66
N PRO A 198 -57.64 -17.60 -11.59
CA PRO A 198 -57.56 -16.30 -10.90
C PRO A 198 -57.34 -16.38 -9.39
N ALA A 199 -57.64 -17.51 -8.75
CA ALA A 199 -57.48 -17.72 -7.31
C ALA A 199 -56.13 -18.34 -6.91
N LEU A 200 -55.23 -18.62 -7.86
CA LEU A 200 -54.02 -19.40 -7.57
C LEU A 200 -53.00 -18.61 -6.75
N VAL A 201 -52.81 -19.01 -5.49
CA VAL A 201 -51.95 -18.35 -4.49
C VAL A 201 -50.61 -19.07 -4.32
N ASN A 202 -50.55 -20.37 -4.64
CA ASN A 202 -49.37 -21.22 -4.47
C ASN A 202 -49.27 -22.22 -5.64
N LEU A 203 -48.13 -22.21 -6.33
CA LEU A 203 -47.85 -23.05 -7.49
C LEU A 203 -46.46 -23.70 -7.34
N ASP A 204 -46.40 -25.03 -7.44
CA ASP A 204 -45.15 -25.78 -7.56
C ASP A 204 -45.15 -26.67 -8.81
N LEU A 205 -44.17 -26.42 -9.67
CA LEU A 205 -43.89 -27.10 -10.93
C LEU A 205 -42.43 -27.57 -10.99
N SER A 206 -41.78 -27.73 -9.83
CA SER A 206 -40.37 -28.06 -9.74
C SER A 206 -40.09 -29.50 -10.17
N TYR A 207 -38.89 -29.80 -10.69
CA TYR A 207 -38.51 -31.14 -11.15
C TYR A 207 -39.41 -31.71 -12.27
N CYS A 208 -40.00 -30.83 -13.08
CA CYS A 208 -40.67 -31.19 -14.34
C CYS A 208 -39.67 -31.07 -15.51
N GLN A 209 -40.14 -31.00 -16.75
CA GLN A 209 -39.30 -30.79 -17.94
C GLN A 209 -39.80 -29.60 -18.79
N LEU A 210 -40.36 -28.58 -18.13
CA LEU A 210 -40.94 -27.40 -18.78
C LEU A 210 -39.87 -26.59 -19.53
N THR A 211 -40.11 -26.28 -20.79
CA THR A 211 -39.26 -25.40 -21.63
C THR A 211 -39.75 -23.96 -21.68
N SER A 212 -41.04 -23.76 -21.39
CA SER A 212 -41.72 -22.47 -21.25
C SER A 212 -42.77 -22.55 -20.14
N LEU A 213 -42.97 -21.45 -19.42
CA LEU A 213 -43.99 -21.31 -18.38
C LEU A 213 -44.55 -19.88 -18.47
N ASP A 214 -45.88 -19.77 -18.54
CA ASP A 214 -46.61 -18.50 -18.46
C ASP A 214 -47.39 -18.45 -17.14
N VAL A 215 -47.21 -17.36 -16.41
CA VAL A 215 -47.81 -17.08 -15.12
C VAL A 215 -48.37 -15.64 -15.07
N THR A 216 -48.40 -14.92 -16.19
CA THR A 216 -48.61 -13.45 -16.22
C THR A 216 -49.99 -13.01 -15.71
N ASP A 217 -51.04 -13.81 -15.91
CA ASP A 217 -52.39 -13.53 -15.38
C ASP A 217 -52.55 -13.86 -13.87
N LEU A 218 -51.58 -14.54 -13.23
CA LEU A 218 -51.71 -15.11 -11.88
C LEU A 218 -51.45 -14.08 -10.76
N SER A 219 -52.05 -12.91 -10.84
CA SER A 219 -51.82 -11.77 -9.92
C SER A 219 -52.01 -12.06 -8.41
N ALA A 220 -52.72 -13.14 -8.04
CA ALA A 220 -52.89 -13.61 -6.67
C ALA A 220 -51.70 -14.44 -6.13
N LEU A 221 -50.73 -14.80 -6.97
CA LEU A 221 -49.67 -15.75 -6.64
C LEU A 221 -48.68 -15.17 -5.61
N THR A 222 -48.52 -15.87 -4.49
CA THR A 222 -47.60 -15.51 -3.38
C THR A 222 -46.37 -16.41 -3.31
N TYR A 223 -46.47 -17.63 -3.85
CA TYR A 223 -45.41 -18.62 -3.92
C TYR A 223 -45.37 -19.23 -5.33
N LEU A 224 -44.20 -19.15 -5.97
CA LEU A 224 -43.91 -19.78 -7.25
C LEU A 224 -42.61 -20.60 -7.12
N ALA A 225 -42.71 -21.91 -7.24
CA ALA A 225 -41.58 -22.81 -7.42
C ALA A 225 -41.65 -23.46 -8.80
N CYS A 226 -40.60 -23.31 -9.60
CA CYS A 226 -40.45 -23.90 -10.93
C CYS A 226 -38.99 -24.35 -11.18
N GLY A 227 -38.27 -24.70 -10.11
CA GLY A 227 -36.87 -25.10 -10.18
C GLY A 227 -36.67 -26.48 -10.83
N ASN A 228 -35.45 -26.80 -11.27
CA ASN A 228 -35.13 -28.07 -11.96
C ASN A 228 -36.00 -28.30 -13.21
N ASN A 229 -36.06 -27.30 -14.09
CA ASN A 229 -36.75 -27.33 -15.38
C ASN A 229 -35.78 -26.95 -16.52
N ARG A 230 -36.30 -26.66 -17.72
CA ARG A 230 -35.53 -26.25 -18.91
C ARG A 230 -35.95 -24.87 -19.41
N LEU A 231 -36.43 -24.00 -18.52
CA LEU A 231 -36.93 -22.67 -18.87
C LEU A 231 -35.79 -21.78 -19.37
N THR A 232 -35.92 -21.24 -20.59
CA THR A 232 -34.94 -20.32 -21.20
C THR A 232 -35.34 -18.84 -21.06
N ASN A 233 -36.63 -18.59 -20.87
CA ASN A 233 -37.26 -17.32 -20.52
C ASN A 233 -38.42 -17.61 -19.56
N LEU A 234 -38.67 -16.70 -18.61
CA LEU A 234 -39.79 -16.74 -17.68
C LEU A 234 -40.22 -15.29 -17.42
N GLN A 235 -41.52 -15.02 -17.55
CA GLN A 235 -42.10 -13.68 -17.39
C GLN A 235 -42.91 -13.64 -16.10
N VAL A 236 -42.51 -12.77 -15.17
CA VAL A 236 -43.12 -12.60 -13.83
C VAL A 236 -43.59 -11.17 -13.56
N HIS A 237 -43.54 -10.30 -14.57
CA HIS A 237 -44.07 -8.95 -14.47
C HIS A 237 -45.58 -8.99 -14.11
N GLY A 238 -46.01 -8.12 -13.20
CA GLY A 238 -47.39 -8.09 -12.69
C GLY A 238 -47.67 -8.97 -11.47
N LEU A 239 -46.77 -9.89 -11.09
CA LEU A 239 -46.90 -10.71 -9.88
C LEU A 239 -46.52 -9.94 -8.60
N SER A 240 -47.16 -8.78 -8.36
CA SER A 240 -46.85 -7.89 -7.23
C SER A 240 -47.13 -8.51 -5.85
N SER A 241 -47.95 -9.56 -5.78
CA SER A 241 -48.23 -10.38 -4.59
C SER A 241 -47.12 -11.38 -4.25
N LEU A 242 -46.17 -11.63 -5.17
CA LEU A 242 -45.20 -12.72 -5.05
C LEU A 242 -44.20 -12.45 -3.92
N SER A 243 -44.09 -13.40 -2.98
CA SER A 243 -43.27 -13.28 -1.77
C SER A 243 -42.10 -14.26 -1.76
N ILE A 244 -42.29 -15.46 -2.31
CA ILE A 244 -41.24 -16.47 -2.52
C ILE A 244 -41.25 -16.88 -4.00
N PHE A 245 -40.10 -16.77 -4.64
CA PHE A 245 -39.91 -17.17 -6.03
C PHE A 245 -38.65 -18.04 -6.16
N ASP A 246 -38.81 -19.27 -6.62
CA ASP A 246 -37.70 -20.18 -6.91
C ASP A 246 -37.75 -20.71 -8.35
N CYS A 247 -36.78 -20.29 -9.16
CA CYS A 247 -36.52 -20.77 -10.51
C CYS A 247 -35.12 -21.38 -10.65
N HIS A 248 -34.52 -21.90 -9.58
CA HIS A 248 -33.17 -22.48 -9.61
C HIS A 248 -33.06 -23.68 -10.58
N ARG A 249 -31.87 -23.99 -11.10
CA ARG A 249 -31.64 -25.10 -12.05
C ARG A 249 -32.56 -25.01 -13.27
N ASN A 250 -32.35 -23.95 -14.06
CA ASN A 250 -33.01 -23.68 -15.33
C ASN A 250 -31.96 -23.17 -16.36
N GLU A 251 -32.42 -22.72 -17.54
CA GLU A 251 -31.56 -22.22 -18.62
C GLU A 251 -31.72 -20.69 -18.86
N LEU A 252 -32.22 -19.96 -17.85
CA LEU A 252 -32.55 -18.53 -17.94
C LEU A 252 -31.30 -17.69 -18.16
N GLN A 253 -31.32 -16.84 -19.19
CA GLN A 253 -30.23 -15.90 -19.51
C GLN A 253 -30.49 -14.48 -18.98
N ASN A 254 -31.77 -14.14 -18.79
CA ASN A 254 -32.24 -12.88 -18.21
C ASN A 254 -33.39 -13.20 -17.24
N LEU A 255 -33.57 -12.38 -16.22
CA LEU A 255 -34.71 -12.44 -15.30
C LEU A 255 -35.11 -11.01 -14.95
N ASP A 256 -36.32 -10.61 -15.34
CA ASP A 256 -36.89 -9.30 -15.01
C ASP A 256 -37.71 -9.46 -13.72
N LEU A 257 -37.36 -8.67 -12.70
CA LEU A 257 -37.99 -8.66 -11.37
C LEU A 257 -38.76 -7.35 -11.12
N SER A 258 -38.96 -6.53 -12.15
CA SER A 258 -39.69 -5.26 -12.04
C SER A 258 -41.15 -5.49 -11.62
N GLY A 259 -41.59 -4.70 -10.63
CA GLY A 259 -42.92 -4.81 -10.04
C GLY A 259 -43.09 -5.90 -8.96
N LEU A 260 -42.08 -6.75 -8.70
CA LEU A 260 -42.11 -7.75 -7.61
C LEU A 260 -41.85 -7.11 -6.24
N THR A 261 -42.67 -6.15 -5.85
CA THR A 261 -42.44 -5.30 -4.66
C THR A 261 -42.56 -6.04 -3.32
N SER A 262 -43.27 -7.17 -3.30
CA SER A 262 -43.51 -7.99 -2.09
C SER A 262 -42.51 -9.12 -1.90
N LEU A 263 -41.53 -9.26 -2.80
CA LEU A 263 -40.62 -10.40 -2.84
C LEU A 263 -39.63 -10.38 -1.66
N LEU A 264 -39.68 -11.43 -0.85
CA LEU A 264 -38.84 -11.62 0.34
C LEU A 264 -37.71 -12.63 0.09
N GLU A 265 -37.89 -13.55 -0.85
CA GLU A 265 -36.94 -14.62 -1.16
C GLU A 265 -36.88 -14.92 -2.66
N LEU A 266 -35.67 -14.94 -3.20
CA LEU A 266 -35.39 -15.28 -4.60
C LEU A 266 -34.35 -16.41 -4.70
N GLY A 267 -34.79 -17.56 -5.21
CA GLY A 267 -33.93 -18.62 -5.74
C GLY A 267 -33.78 -18.51 -7.25
N CYS A 268 -32.61 -18.11 -7.74
CA CYS A 268 -32.30 -18.08 -9.18
C CYS A 268 -30.95 -18.74 -9.53
N GLY A 269 -30.34 -19.45 -8.58
CA GLY A 269 -29.07 -20.15 -8.77
C GLY A 269 -29.11 -21.27 -9.81
N TYR A 270 -27.96 -21.71 -10.31
CA TYR A 270 -27.85 -22.68 -11.41
C TYR A 270 -28.65 -22.25 -12.67
N ASN A 271 -28.32 -21.08 -13.19
CA ASN A 271 -28.89 -20.53 -14.43
C ASN A 271 -27.77 -19.97 -15.33
N ARG A 272 -28.10 -19.16 -16.33
CA ARG A 272 -27.13 -18.51 -17.25
C ARG A 272 -27.21 -16.98 -17.19
N LEU A 273 -27.65 -16.43 -16.06
CA LEU A 273 -27.83 -14.98 -15.86
C LEU A 273 -26.48 -14.27 -15.94
N GLN A 274 -26.33 -13.33 -16.87
CA GLN A 274 -25.14 -12.47 -16.99
C GLN A 274 -25.26 -11.18 -16.16
N TYR A 275 -26.49 -10.83 -15.83
CA TYR A 275 -26.93 -9.67 -15.08
C TYR A 275 -28.17 -10.03 -14.25
N LEU A 276 -28.36 -9.34 -13.13
CA LEU A 276 -29.52 -9.48 -12.25
C LEU A 276 -29.84 -8.11 -11.66
N ASP A 277 -30.97 -7.54 -12.05
CA ASP A 277 -31.55 -6.39 -11.35
C ASP A 277 -32.72 -6.86 -10.49
N ALA A 278 -32.54 -6.81 -9.18
CA ALA A 278 -33.60 -7.05 -8.20
C ALA A 278 -34.09 -5.73 -7.54
N SER A 279 -33.68 -4.55 -8.02
CA SER A 279 -33.99 -3.26 -7.37
C SER A 279 -35.49 -2.94 -7.28
N GLY A 280 -36.33 -3.58 -8.11
CA GLY A 280 -37.80 -3.58 -7.99
C GLY A 280 -38.35 -4.31 -6.75
N SER A 281 -37.51 -5.07 -6.05
CA SER A 281 -37.81 -5.87 -4.85
C SER A 281 -37.02 -5.38 -3.62
N PRO A 282 -37.24 -4.15 -3.11
CA PRO A 282 -36.48 -3.60 -1.98
C PRO A 282 -36.73 -4.34 -0.64
N ALA A 283 -37.77 -5.18 -0.58
CA ALA A 283 -38.10 -6.02 0.58
C ALA A 283 -37.29 -7.34 0.66
N LEU A 284 -36.43 -7.62 -0.33
CA LEU A 284 -35.72 -8.90 -0.46
C LEU A 284 -34.81 -9.19 0.74
N GLY A 285 -35.15 -10.24 1.49
CA GLY A 285 -34.42 -10.71 2.68
C GLY A 285 -33.46 -11.86 2.39
N ARG A 286 -33.71 -12.67 1.36
CA ARG A 286 -32.89 -13.84 0.98
C ARG A 286 -32.66 -13.89 -0.52
N LEU A 287 -31.40 -13.98 -0.95
CA LEU A 287 -31.00 -14.04 -2.36
C LEU A 287 -30.02 -15.19 -2.63
N TYR A 288 -30.44 -16.16 -3.45
CA TYR A 288 -29.65 -17.31 -3.88
C TYR A 288 -29.45 -17.27 -5.40
N CYS A 289 -28.32 -16.70 -5.84
CA CYS A 289 -27.96 -16.47 -7.24
C CYS A 289 -26.61 -17.10 -7.65
N ASN A 290 -26.18 -18.13 -6.93
CA ASN A 290 -24.97 -18.90 -7.22
C ASN A 290 -25.03 -19.64 -8.56
N ASP A 291 -23.88 -20.12 -9.05
CA ASP A 291 -23.77 -20.92 -10.27
C ASP A 291 -24.46 -20.24 -11.48
N ASN A 292 -23.98 -19.04 -11.79
CA ASN A 292 -24.50 -18.17 -12.85
C ASN A 292 -23.31 -17.48 -13.57
N MET A 293 -23.60 -16.51 -14.44
CA MET A 293 -22.58 -15.77 -15.20
C MET A 293 -22.51 -14.28 -14.80
N LEU A 294 -22.98 -13.93 -13.60
CA LEU A 294 -23.10 -12.54 -13.16
C LEU A 294 -21.73 -11.86 -13.16
N SER A 295 -21.63 -10.73 -13.88
CA SER A 295 -20.40 -9.93 -13.96
C SER A 295 -20.27 -8.89 -12.83
N SER A 296 -21.42 -8.48 -12.28
CA SER A 296 -21.55 -7.52 -11.18
C SER A 296 -22.84 -7.79 -10.41
N LEU A 297 -22.92 -7.27 -9.19
CA LEU A 297 -24.11 -7.36 -8.33
C LEU A 297 -24.23 -6.08 -7.50
N ASN A 298 -25.42 -5.48 -7.46
CA ASN A 298 -25.70 -4.30 -6.63
C ASN A 298 -26.71 -4.66 -5.53
N LEU A 299 -26.27 -4.54 -4.28
CA LEU A 299 -27.09 -4.85 -3.09
C LEU A 299 -27.56 -3.61 -2.34
N THR A 300 -27.22 -2.40 -2.81
CA THR A 300 -27.62 -1.13 -2.18
C THR A 300 -29.15 -0.91 -2.02
N PRO A 301 -30.05 -1.52 -2.82
CA PRO A 301 -31.50 -1.41 -2.54
C PRO A 301 -31.98 -2.26 -1.36
N PHE A 302 -31.26 -3.33 -0.97
CA PHE A 302 -31.78 -4.40 -0.12
C PHE A 302 -31.45 -4.21 1.37
N ASN A 303 -32.07 -3.20 1.98
CA ASN A 303 -31.90 -2.90 3.41
C ASN A 303 -32.33 -4.04 4.36
N ALA A 304 -33.06 -5.05 3.86
CA ALA A 304 -33.53 -6.21 4.61
C ALA A 304 -32.70 -7.50 4.41
N LEU A 305 -31.66 -7.50 3.58
CA LEU A 305 -30.98 -8.71 3.10
C LEU A 305 -30.16 -9.43 4.18
N THR A 306 -30.74 -10.43 4.84
CA THR A 306 -30.06 -11.25 5.85
C THR A 306 -29.15 -12.30 5.23
N ASN A 307 -29.56 -12.92 4.12
CA ASN A 307 -28.86 -14.06 3.49
C ASN A 307 -28.52 -13.79 2.01
N LEU A 308 -27.29 -14.10 1.63
CA LEU A 308 -26.80 -13.99 0.25
C LEU A 308 -25.96 -15.23 -0.09
N LEU A 309 -26.26 -15.87 -1.22
CA LEU A 309 -25.44 -16.93 -1.81
C LEU A 309 -25.20 -16.61 -3.29
N CYS A 310 -24.00 -16.16 -3.62
CA CYS A 310 -23.60 -15.72 -4.97
C CYS A 310 -22.27 -16.32 -5.46
N LEU A 311 -21.84 -17.44 -4.85
CA LEU A 311 -20.71 -18.26 -5.31
C LEU A 311 -20.81 -18.69 -6.78
N TYR A 312 -19.68 -19.02 -7.39
CA TYR A 312 -19.60 -19.55 -8.76
C TYR A 312 -20.23 -18.61 -9.79
N ASN A 313 -19.84 -17.34 -9.72
CA ASN A 313 -20.17 -16.30 -10.69
C ASN A 313 -18.89 -15.68 -11.31
N GLN A 314 -19.05 -14.61 -12.09
CA GLN A 314 -17.94 -13.83 -12.67
C GLN A 314 -17.76 -12.47 -11.95
N ILE A 315 -18.34 -12.33 -10.75
CA ILE A 315 -18.37 -11.06 -10.01
C ILE A 315 -16.96 -10.74 -9.48
N SER A 316 -16.40 -9.61 -9.91
CA SER A 316 -15.17 -9.04 -9.34
C SER A 316 -15.46 -8.07 -8.18
N CYS A 317 -16.62 -7.42 -8.19
CA CYS A 317 -17.02 -6.44 -7.18
C CYS A 317 -18.55 -6.44 -6.98
N ILE A 318 -18.97 -6.44 -5.72
CA ILE A 318 -20.35 -6.35 -5.25
C ILE A 318 -20.54 -4.95 -4.64
N THR A 319 -21.51 -4.19 -5.14
CA THR A 319 -21.80 -2.84 -4.64
C THR A 319 -22.70 -2.91 -3.40
N VAL A 320 -22.26 -2.32 -2.29
CA VAL A 320 -22.91 -2.37 -0.97
C VAL A 320 -22.85 -1.01 -0.28
N THR A 321 -23.72 -0.76 0.70
CA THR A 321 -23.71 0.47 1.50
C THR A 321 -22.56 0.52 2.52
N ASP A 322 -22.22 -0.62 3.13
CA ASP A 322 -21.08 -0.76 4.05
C ASP A 322 -20.27 -2.04 3.73
N PRO A 323 -19.07 -1.90 3.12
CA PRO A 323 -18.17 -3.03 2.82
C PRO A 323 -17.63 -3.77 4.05
N ILE A 324 -17.58 -3.14 5.22
CA ILE A 324 -17.07 -3.75 6.46
C ILE A 324 -18.18 -4.60 7.09
N ALA A 325 -19.41 -4.09 7.17
CA ALA A 325 -20.57 -4.86 7.61
C ALA A 325 -20.86 -6.04 6.68
N ALA A 326 -20.79 -5.84 5.35
CA ALA A 326 -20.93 -6.91 4.36
C ALA A 326 -19.84 -8.00 4.48
N ALA A 327 -18.61 -7.62 4.83
CA ALA A 327 -17.51 -8.56 5.09
C ALA A 327 -17.64 -9.32 6.43
N ALA A 328 -18.45 -8.81 7.37
CA ALA A 328 -18.67 -9.43 8.67
C ALA A 328 -19.91 -10.36 8.71
N ASN A 329 -20.80 -10.30 7.72
CA ASN A 329 -22.00 -11.14 7.71
C ASN A 329 -21.67 -12.59 7.28
N VAL A 330 -21.73 -13.52 8.25
CA VAL A 330 -21.48 -14.96 8.03
C VAL A 330 -22.49 -15.65 7.10
N TRP A 331 -23.64 -15.03 6.85
CA TRP A 331 -24.67 -15.52 5.93
C TRP A 331 -24.57 -14.94 4.52
N TRP A 332 -23.50 -14.17 4.23
CA TRP A 332 -23.22 -13.62 2.90
C TRP A 332 -22.04 -14.34 2.25
N VAL A 333 -22.35 -15.38 1.48
CA VAL A 333 -21.37 -16.27 0.84
C VAL A 333 -21.21 -15.91 -0.63
N LYS A 334 -19.98 -15.52 -1.00
CA LYS A 334 -19.58 -15.03 -2.32
C LYS A 334 -18.26 -15.65 -2.75
N ASP A 335 -17.89 -15.50 -4.01
CA ASP A 335 -16.57 -15.93 -4.50
C ASP A 335 -15.42 -15.23 -3.76
N ALA A 336 -14.31 -15.96 -3.62
CA ALA A 336 -13.10 -15.47 -2.94
C ALA A 336 -12.44 -14.28 -3.67
N THR A 337 -12.61 -14.21 -4.99
CA THR A 337 -12.13 -13.11 -5.86
C THR A 337 -13.02 -11.87 -5.85
N ALA A 338 -14.29 -12.01 -5.48
CA ALA A 338 -15.22 -10.88 -5.41
C ALA A 338 -14.88 -9.96 -4.23
N THR A 339 -14.96 -8.65 -4.43
CA THR A 339 -14.74 -7.64 -3.37
C THR A 339 -16.04 -6.90 -3.02
N TYR A 340 -16.15 -6.37 -1.81
CA TYR A 340 -17.23 -5.43 -1.45
C TYR A 340 -16.75 -3.99 -1.62
N SER A 341 -17.55 -3.13 -2.25
CA SER A 341 -17.25 -1.70 -2.42
C SER A 341 -18.50 -0.84 -2.35
N VAL A 342 -18.35 0.43 -1.96
CA VAL A 342 -19.41 1.45 -2.12
C VAL A 342 -19.57 1.92 -3.56
N ASN A 343 -18.58 1.66 -4.42
CA ASN A 343 -18.63 1.93 -5.85
C ASN A 343 -17.74 0.93 -6.60
N CYS A 344 -18.34 0.04 -7.41
CA CYS A 344 -17.61 -0.89 -8.26
C CYS A 344 -17.20 -0.28 -9.63
N ASN A 345 -17.75 0.88 -9.98
CA ASN A 345 -17.50 1.60 -11.23
C ASN A 345 -16.56 2.80 -11.04
N ALA A 346 -15.82 2.85 -9.92
CA ALA A 346 -14.81 3.87 -9.68
C ALA A 346 -13.60 3.66 -10.63
N PRO A 347 -13.11 4.69 -11.34
CA PRO A 347 -11.92 4.55 -12.16
C PRO A 347 -10.70 4.20 -11.32
N SER A 348 -9.67 3.64 -11.96
CA SER A 348 -8.38 3.37 -11.32
C SER A 348 -7.77 4.63 -10.71
N ALA A 349 -7.01 4.49 -9.62
CA ALA A 349 -6.29 5.62 -9.03
C ALA A 349 -5.24 6.18 -10.01
N PRO A 350 -5.02 7.51 -10.06
CA PRO A 350 -4.07 8.11 -11.00
C PRO A 350 -2.64 7.70 -10.67
N THR A 351 -1.77 7.64 -11.67
CA THR A 351 -0.37 7.30 -11.44
C THR A 351 0.40 8.55 -11.01
N ALA A 352 0.98 8.55 -9.82
CA ALA A 352 1.83 9.62 -9.32
C ALA A 352 3.12 9.06 -8.72
N ARG A 353 4.16 9.89 -8.65
CA ARG A 353 5.42 9.59 -7.98
C ARG A 353 5.68 10.61 -6.88
N ASP A 354 6.48 10.21 -5.90
CA ASP A 354 6.97 11.07 -4.84
C ASP A 354 7.82 12.21 -5.46
N GLN A 355 7.68 13.44 -4.94
CA GLN A 355 8.10 14.68 -5.59
C GLN A 355 8.91 15.59 -4.66
N VAL A 356 9.75 16.45 -5.24
CA VAL A 356 10.68 17.33 -4.52
C VAL A 356 10.59 18.74 -5.10
N PHE A 357 10.44 19.75 -4.24
CA PHE A 357 10.36 21.16 -4.64
C PHE A 357 11.16 22.06 -3.69
N CYS A 358 11.40 23.29 -4.10
CA CYS A 358 11.91 24.34 -3.23
C CYS A 358 10.79 24.94 -2.35
N ALA A 359 11.18 25.59 -1.26
CA ALA A 359 10.26 26.36 -0.41
C ALA A 359 9.45 27.39 -1.21
N GLY A 360 8.15 27.48 -0.93
CA GLY A 360 7.22 28.36 -1.64
C GLY A 360 6.46 27.71 -2.81
N ALA A 361 6.78 26.45 -3.17
CA ALA A 361 5.97 25.68 -4.11
C ALA A 361 4.53 25.46 -3.59
N THR A 362 3.59 25.28 -4.51
CA THR A 362 2.14 25.18 -4.25
C THR A 362 1.55 23.91 -4.85
N VAL A 363 0.30 23.58 -4.50
CA VAL A 363 -0.43 22.43 -5.09
C VAL A 363 -0.49 22.51 -6.62
N ALA A 364 -0.50 23.70 -7.23
CA ALA A 364 -0.39 23.88 -8.68
C ALA A 364 0.91 23.30 -9.30
N ASN A 365 1.95 23.06 -8.50
CA ASN A 365 3.22 22.46 -8.94
C ASN A 365 3.21 20.92 -8.87
N LEU A 366 2.19 20.29 -8.26
CA LEU A 366 2.11 18.84 -8.11
C LEU A 366 1.66 18.15 -9.42
N VAL A 367 2.46 17.18 -9.87
CA VAL A 367 2.24 16.44 -11.12
C VAL A 367 1.76 15.02 -10.83
N ALA A 368 0.75 14.57 -11.58
CA ALA A 368 0.32 13.18 -11.66
C ALA A 368 -0.22 12.88 -13.07
N THR A 369 -0.36 11.60 -13.40
CA THR A 369 -0.90 11.12 -14.68
C THR A 369 -2.31 10.55 -14.46
N GLY A 370 -3.31 11.26 -15.00
CA GLY A 370 -4.73 10.93 -14.92
C GLY A 370 -5.60 12.06 -15.47
N SER A 371 -6.92 11.97 -15.31
CA SER A 371 -7.89 12.96 -15.80
C SER A 371 -8.57 13.75 -14.68
N ASN A 372 -8.72 15.06 -14.82
CA ASN A 372 -9.42 15.92 -13.84
C ASN A 372 -8.92 15.71 -12.40
N LEU A 373 -7.60 15.82 -12.21
CA LEU A 373 -6.92 15.48 -10.96
C LEU A 373 -7.32 16.41 -9.80
N GLN A 374 -7.56 15.85 -8.61
CA GLN A 374 -7.75 16.62 -7.38
C GLN A 374 -6.81 16.14 -6.26
N TRP A 375 -6.24 17.09 -5.51
CA TRP A 375 -5.25 16.85 -4.45
C TRP A 375 -5.85 17.07 -3.06
N TYR A 376 -5.43 16.26 -2.09
CA TYR A 376 -5.95 16.21 -0.73
C TYR A 376 -4.82 16.02 0.29
N ALA A 377 -5.03 16.51 1.52
CA ALA A 377 -4.13 16.27 2.65
C ALA A 377 -4.43 14.94 3.40
N ALA A 378 -5.47 14.20 3.00
CA ALA A 378 -5.92 12.97 3.66
C ALA A 378 -6.23 11.84 2.67
N SER A 379 -6.02 10.60 3.11
CA SER A 379 -6.24 9.39 2.32
C SER A 379 -7.72 9.13 1.99
N ALA A 380 -8.65 9.60 2.83
CA ALA A 380 -10.09 9.58 2.62
C ALA A 380 -10.75 10.80 3.29
N GLY A 381 -11.92 11.21 2.79
CA GLY A 381 -12.63 12.39 3.28
C GLY A 381 -11.90 13.71 3.04
N GLY A 382 -12.40 14.79 3.63
CA GLY A 382 -11.85 16.15 3.48
C GLY A 382 -12.09 16.78 2.09
N SER A 383 -11.96 18.10 2.03
CA SER A 383 -12.06 18.89 0.79
C SER A 383 -10.77 18.81 -0.04
N ALA A 384 -10.89 19.00 -1.35
CA ALA A 384 -9.74 19.20 -2.21
C ALA A 384 -8.97 20.47 -1.81
N LEU A 385 -7.65 20.44 -1.98
CA LEU A 385 -6.75 21.57 -1.73
C LEU A 385 -6.84 22.59 -2.87
N SER A 386 -6.75 23.88 -2.54
CA SER A 386 -6.62 24.92 -3.56
C SER A 386 -5.28 24.78 -4.27
N ASN A 387 -5.24 25.03 -5.57
CA ASN A 387 -3.99 25.15 -6.33
C ASN A 387 -3.03 26.19 -5.74
N THR A 388 -3.53 27.19 -5.02
CA THR A 388 -2.73 28.21 -4.31
C THR A 388 -2.20 27.78 -2.94
N THR A 389 -2.56 26.59 -2.43
CA THR A 389 -2.08 26.10 -1.13
C THR A 389 -0.58 25.83 -1.20
N VAL A 390 0.20 26.48 -0.34
CA VAL A 390 1.65 26.28 -0.21
C VAL A 390 1.93 24.88 0.36
N LEU A 391 2.89 24.17 -0.24
CA LEU A 391 3.30 22.84 0.15
C LEU A 391 4.26 22.88 1.34
N THR A 392 4.02 21.99 2.30
CA THR A 392 4.96 21.57 3.34
C THR A 392 5.42 20.13 3.09
N THR A 393 6.58 19.73 3.65
CA THR A 393 7.05 18.33 3.58
C THR A 393 6.03 17.40 4.27
N GLY A 394 5.54 16.39 3.55
CA GLY A 394 4.48 15.51 4.04
C GLY A 394 3.91 14.60 2.95
N THR A 395 2.82 13.88 3.26
CA THR A 395 2.13 13.00 2.31
C THR A 395 0.87 13.69 1.79
N TYR A 396 0.74 13.78 0.48
CA TYR A 396 -0.44 14.29 -0.22
C TYR A 396 -1.10 13.13 -0.99
N TYR A 397 -2.36 13.31 -1.36
CA TYR A 397 -3.17 12.26 -1.97
C TYR A 397 -3.88 12.80 -3.22
N VAL A 398 -3.84 12.07 -4.32
CA VAL A 398 -4.45 12.50 -5.59
C VAL A 398 -5.43 11.49 -6.15
N SER A 399 -6.64 11.92 -6.48
CA SER A 399 -7.64 11.16 -7.26
C SER A 399 -7.73 11.72 -8.69
N GLN A 400 -8.40 10.96 -9.55
CA GLN A 400 -8.83 11.39 -10.88
C GLN A 400 -10.36 11.22 -11.03
N THR A 401 -10.99 12.06 -11.84
CA THR A 401 -12.42 11.95 -12.15
C THR A 401 -12.62 11.63 -13.62
N VAL A 402 -13.16 10.44 -13.89
CA VAL A 402 -13.45 9.92 -15.24
C VAL A 402 -14.94 9.67 -15.35
N ASN A 403 -15.59 10.24 -16.37
CA ASN A 403 -17.04 10.12 -16.62
C ASN A 403 -17.93 10.45 -15.41
N GLY A 404 -17.49 11.36 -14.54
CA GLY A 404 -18.20 11.77 -13.32
C GLY A 404 -17.88 10.96 -12.06
N SER A 405 -17.24 9.79 -12.18
CA SER A 405 -16.78 9.00 -11.03
C SER A 405 -15.39 9.41 -10.57
N GLU A 406 -15.21 9.70 -9.27
CA GLU A 406 -13.89 9.89 -8.64
C GLU A 406 -13.23 8.53 -8.35
N SER A 407 -11.91 8.44 -8.55
CA SER A 407 -11.09 7.27 -8.22
C SER A 407 -10.74 7.18 -6.73
N PRO A 408 -10.28 6.00 -6.24
CA PRO A 408 -9.43 5.95 -5.05
C PRO A 408 -8.20 6.86 -5.19
N ARG A 409 -7.65 7.33 -4.08
CA ARG A 409 -6.53 8.30 -4.07
C ARG A 409 -5.16 7.62 -4.00
N THR A 410 -4.23 8.05 -4.84
CA THR A 410 -2.82 7.66 -4.82
C THR A 410 -2.03 8.54 -3.84
N SER A 411 -1.26 7.93 -2.94
CA SER A 411 -0.39 8.63 -1.99
C SER A 411 0.94 9.07 -2.62
N VAL A 412 1.34 10.31 -2.39
CA VAL A 412 2.54 10.97 -2.89
C VAL A 412 3.30 11.59 -1.73
N SER A 413 4.55 11.18 -1.52
CA SER A 413 5.46 11.87 -0.60
C SER A 413 5.97 13.15 -1.26
N VAL A 414 5.84 14.29 -0.59
CA VAL A 414 6.36 15.59 -1.05
C VAL A 414 7.46 16.04 -0.09
N THR A 415 8.64 16.35 -0.63
CA THR A 415 9.78 16.88 0.11
C THR A 415 10.04 18.32 -0.29
N ILE A 416 10.01 19.24 0.67
CA ILE A 416 10.36 20.65 0.46
C ILE A 416 11.80 20.88 0.90
N ILE A 417 12.65 21.26 -0.06
CA ILE A 417 14.02 21.71 0.18
C ILE A 417 13.97 23.18 0.60
N THR A 418 14.36 23.44 1.85
CA THR A 418 14.62 24.78 2.37
C THR A 418 16.12 25.05 2.31
N THR A 419 16.58 25.88 1.37
CA THR A 419 17.96 26.38 1.38
C THR A 419 18.09 27.48 2.43
N PRO A 420 18.99 27.35 3.43
CA PRO A 420 19.22 28.41 4.41
C PRO A 420 19.68 29.71 3.73
N ALA A 421 19.26 30.84 4.29
CA ALA A 421 19.86 32.13 3.97
C ALA A 421 21.34 32.14 4.36
N LEU A 422 22.18 32.84 3.59
CA LEU A 422 23.55 33.11 4.01
C LEU A 422 23.53 33.90 5.33
N PRO A 423 24.37 33.57 6.32
CA PRO A 423 24.54 34.44 7.47
C PRO A 423 25.07 35.80 6.98
N SER A 424 24.50 36.89 7.50
CA SER A 424 24.90 38.24 7.10
C SER A 424 26.34 38.50 7.52
N GLN A 425 27.19 38.89 6.56
CA GLN A 425 28.64 38.85 6.68
C GLN A 425 29.31 40.12 6.13
N SER A 426 30.51 40.41 6.65
CA SER A 426 31.38 41.47 6.16
C SER A 426 32.56 40.90 5.39
N TYR A 427 32.73 41.31 4.13
CA TYR A 427 33.83 40.91 3.26
C TYR A 427 34.81 42.07 3.10
N PHE A 428 36.10 41.80 3.29
CA PHE A 428 37.17 42.78 3.20
C PHE A 428 37.98 42.51 1.93
N VAL A 429 38.00 43.47 1.00
CA VAL A 429 38.71 43.35 -0.29
C VAL A 429 39.64 44.54 -0.51
N SER A 430 40.76 44.34 -1.19
CA SER A 430 41.64 45.45 -1.55
C SER A 430 41.01 46.32 -2.64
N SER A 431 41.41 47.59 -2.72
CA SER A 431 40.92 48.53 -3.75
C SER A 431 41.17 48.04 -5.18
N GLY A 432 40.22 48.31 -6.08
CA GLY A 432 40.27 47.95 -7.51
C GLY A 432 39.87 46.51 -7.86
N ILE A 433 39.39 45.73 -6.90
CA ILE A 433 39.11 44.30 -7.07
C ILE A 433 37.69 44.05 -7.66
N PRO A 434 37.56 43.21 -8.73
CA PRO A 434 36.28 42.83 -9.31
C PRO A 434 35.61 41.65 -8.58
N LEU A 435 34.28 41.62 -8.64
CA LEU A 435 33.40 40.60 -8.04
C LEU A 435 33.75 39.16 -8.47
N SER A 436 34.26 38.96 -9.69
CA SER A 436 34.76 37.67 -10.20
C SER A 436 35.87 37.02 -9.38
N SER A 437 36.58 37.80 -8.54
CA SER A 437 37.64 37.30 -7.67
C SER A 437 37.15 36.86 -6.28
N VAL A 438 35.88 37.11 -5.94
CA VAL A 438 35.29 36.67 -4.67
C VAL A 438 35.04 35.16 -4.74
N PRO A 439 35.60 34.34 -3.83
CA PRO A 439 35.46 32.88 -3.88
C PRO A 439 33.99 32.42 -3.88
N GLY A 440 33.65 31.54 -4.83
CA GLY A 440 32.30 30.99 -4.99
C GLY A 440 31.32 31.86 -5.79
N TYR A 441 31.76 33.01 -6.33
CA TYR A 441 30.90 33.85 -7.16
C TYR A 441 30.44 33.14 -8.44
N GLY A 442 29.14 33.20 -8.74
CA GLY A 442 28.53 32.63 -9.94
C GLY A 442 28.39 31.10 -9.97
N SER A 443 29.09 30.37 -9.10
CA SER A 443 28.99 28.92 -8.95
C SER A 443 28.19 28.48 -7.71
N SER A 444 28.37 29.18 -6.58
CA SER A 444 27.62 28.94 -5.35
C SER A 444 26.69 30.11 -4.98
N TYR A 445 27.07 31.34 -5.36
CA TYR A 445 26.42 32.57 -4.91
C TYR A 445 26.13 33.56 -6.04
N SER A 446 24.93 34.13 -6.03
CA SER A 446 24.53 35.27 -6.87
C SER A 446 24.48 36.54 -6.03
N VAL A 447 25.02 37.65 -6.54
CA VAL A 447 25.10 38.94 -5.81
C VAL A 447 24.35 40.03 -6.56
N PHE A 448 23.60 40.85 -5.82
CA PHE A 448 22.64 41.83 -6.30
C PHE A 448 22.91 43.21 -5.67
N ALA A 449 22.60 44.28 -6.40
CA ALA A 449 22.77 45.67 -5.93
C ALA A 449 21.75 46.11 -4.87
N SER A 450 20.63 45.41 -4.73
CA SER A 450 19.58 45.73 -3.75
C SER A 450 18.78 44.49 -3.36
N ALA A 451 17.97 44.59 -2.30
CA ALA A 451 17.05 43.54 -1.87
C ALA A 451 16.03 43.15 -2.97
N THR A 452 15.75 44.04 -3.93
CA THR A 452 14.68 43.90 -4.93
C THR A 452 15.18 43.72 -6.37
N ALA A 453 16.47 43.94 -6.66
CA ALA A 453 17.00 43.85 -8.02
C ALA A 453 16.74 42.47 -8.66
N VAL A 454 16.20 42.44 -9.88
CA VAL A 454 15.82 41.18 -10.57
C VAL A 454 16.97 40.53 -11.34
N THR A 455 18.13 41.18 -11.43
CA THR A 455 19.30 40.71 -12.16
C THR A 455 20.52 40.76 -11.24
N ALA A 456 21.33 39.70 -11.26
CA ALA A 456 22.61 39.67 -10.55
C ALA A 456 23.61 40.65 -11.20
N LEU A 457 24.61 41.06 -10.44
CA LEU A 457 25.67 41.95 -10.91
C LEU A 457 26.57 41.26 -11.97
N PRO A 458 27.11 41.99 -12.95
CA PRO A 458 28.17 41.48 -13.81
C PRO A 458 29.39 41.03 -13.01
N SER A 459 30.03 39.94 -13.42
CA SER A 459 31.27 39.45 -12.77
C SER A 459 32.43 40.45 -12.82
N SER A 460 32.42 41.35 -13.80
CA SER A 460 33.36 42.47 -13.96
C SER A 460 33.11 43.67 -13.02
N THR A 461 32.07 43.64 -12.18
CA THR A 461 31.75 44.75 -11.27
C THR A 461 32.88 44.95 -10.26
N VAL A 462 33.58 46.09 -10.32
CA VAL A 462 34.52 46.51 -9.27
C VAL A 462 33.76 46.80 -8.00
N LEU A 463 34.18 46.20 -6.89
CA LEU A 463 33.49 46.35 -5.60
C LEU A 463 33.88 47.66 -4.92
N THR A 464 32.90 48.29 -4.27
CA THR A 464 33.05 49.51 -3.46
C THR A 464 32.58 49.24 -2.03
N SER A 465 32.98 50.08 -1.08
CA SER A 465 32.50 49.94 0.30
C SER A 465 31.00 50.24 0.37
N GLY A 466 30.20 49.29 0.83
CA GLY A 466 28.74 49.42 0.83
C GLY A 466 27.99 48.11 1.08
N THR A 467 26.66 48.17 0.94
CA THR A 467 25.76 47.03 1.15
C THR A 467 25.35 46.39 -0.17
N TYR A 468 25.55 45.08 -0.24
CA TYR A 468 25.14 44.20 -1.32
C TYR A 468 24.19 43.12 -0.78
N TYR A 469 23.54 42.38 -1.67
CA TYR A 469 22.62 41.31 -1.29
C TYR A 469 23.02 40.02 -2.00
N ALA A 470 23.09 38.91 -1.29
CA ALA A 470 23.47 37.62 -1.87
C ALA A 470 22.42 36.53 -1.62
N THR A 471 22.33 35.60 -2.57
CA THR A 471 21.65 34.30 -2.42
C THR A 471 22.66 33.18 -2.58
N GLN A 472 22.36 32.01 -2.01
CA GLN A 472 23.08 30.76 -2.28
C GLN A 472 22.16 29.76 -2.97
N THR A 473 22.70 28.97 -3.90
CA THR A 473 21.96 27.86 -4.53
C THR A 473 22.46 26.53 -3.99
N GLN A 474 21.57 25.75 -3.39
CA GLN A 474 21.88 24.42 -2.87
C GLN A 474 20.82 23.42 -3.32
N ASN A 475 21.24 22.26 -3.84
CA ASN A 475 20.36 21.19 -4.33
C ASN A 475 19.30 21.67 -5.35
N GLY A 476 19.64 22.68 -6.17
CA GLY A 476 18.74 23.29 -7.15
C GLY A 476 17.83 24.40 -6.60
N CYS A 477 17.88 24.69 -5.30
CA CYS A 477 17.03 25.70 -4.65
C CYS A 477 17.84 26.93 -4.21
N GLU A 478 17.41 28.11 -4.65
CA GLU A 478 17.97 29.40 -4.23
C GLU A 478 17.45 29.80 -2.83
N SER A 479 18.31 30.40 -2.01
CA SER A 479 17.96 30.93 -0.69
C SER A 479 17.20 32.26 -0.76
N THR A 480 16.61 32.68 0.36
CA THR A 480 16.24 34.10 0.52
C THR A 480 17.50 34.99 0.50
N ARG A 481 17.30 36.26 0.11
CA ARG A 481 18.38 37.26 0.03
C ARG A 481 18.90 37.64 1.40
N SER A 482 20.22 37.68 1.49
CA SER A 482 20.97 37.92 2.72
C SER A 482 21.81 39.20 2.57
N VAL A 483 21.93 39.98 3.64
CA VAL A 483 22.65 41.27 3.61
C VAL A 483 24.15 41.02 3.73
N ILE A 484 24.91 41.51 2.75
CA ILE A 484 26.36 41.42 2.69
C ILE A 484 26.95 42.83 2.77
N THR A 485 27.88 43.06 3.68
CA THR A 485 28.64 44.33 3.74
C THR A 485 29.99 44.11 3.08
N VAL A 486 30.38 44.97 2.14
CA VAL A 486 31.73 44.99 1.58
C VAL A 486 32.47 46.19 2.14
N VAL A 487 33.72 45.98 2.55
CA VAL A 487 34.64 47.02 3.02
C VAL A 487 35.90 46.96 2.18
N VAL A 488 36.17 48.03 1.44
CA VAL A 488 37.34 48.16 0.58
C VAL A 488 38.48 48.83 1.34
N TYR A 489 39.70 48.26 1.25
CA TYR A 489 40.88 48.76 1.94
C TYR A 489 42.12 48.95 1.04
N SER A 490 43.09 49.74 1.51
CA SER A 490 44.39 49.96 0.87
C SER A 490 45.46 49.03 1.45
N LEU A 491 46.41 48.57 0.61
CA LEU A 491 47.50 47.72 1.07
C LEU A 491 48.38 48.44 2.11
N THR A 492 48.85 47.69 3.10
CA THR A 492 49.72 48.18 4.17
C THR A 492 51.21 47.96 3.85
N ALA A 493 52.06 48.84 4.36
CA ALA A 493 53.51 48.78 4.21
C ALA A 493 54.17 49.16 5.55
N VAL A 494 55.44 48.78 5.74
CA VAL A 494 56.22 49.19 6.92
C VAL A 494 56.39 50.72 6.92
N SER A 495 56.03 51.36 8.01
CA SER A 495 55.99 52.83 8.17
C SER A 495 56.98 53.35 9.23
N SER A 496 57.49 52.49 10.12
CA SER A 496 58.54 52.83 11.08
C SER A 496 59.27 51.56 11.55
N PRO A 497 60.60 51.59 11.78
CA PRO A 497 61.54 52.65 11.39
C PRO A 497 61.59 52.87 9.87
N ASN A 498 62.14 54.00 9.44
CA ASN A 498 62.24 54.34 8.02
C ASN A 498 63.01 53.25 7.25
N CYS A 499 62.52 52.85 6.08
CA CYS A 499 63.18 51.84 5.24
C CYS A 499 64.61 52.28 4.87
N GLY A 500 65.57 51.37 5.05
CA GLY A 500 67.01 51.61 4.91
C GLY A 500 67.74 51.93 6.22
N SER A 501 67.05 52.00 7.37
CA SER A 501 67.65 52.35 8.66
C SER A 501 68.14 51.16 9.50
N ARG A 502 68.96 51.45 10.52
CA ARG A 502 69.43 50.49 11.52
C ARG A 502 68.60 50.61 12.80
N LEU A 503 68.25 49.47 13.39
CA LEU A 503 67.57 49.32 14.67
C LEU A 503 68.50 49.64 15.84
N ASN A 504 67.97 50.31 16.87
CA ASN A 504 68.68 50.57 18.12
C ASN A 504 68.87 49.31 18.97
N ASP A 505 67.86 48.42 18.97
CA ASP A 505 67.92 47.08 19.56
C ASP A 505 67.16 46.06 18.68
N VAL A 506 67.46 44.75 18.78
CA VAL A 506 66.73 43.70 18.06
C VAL A 506 65.25 43.56 18.47
N SER A 507 64.90 44.01 19.69
CA SER A 507 63.52 44.06 20.19
C SER A 507 62.76 45.33 19.78
N ALA A 508 63.39 46.27 19.06
CA ALA A 508 62.75 47.50 18.62
C ALA A 508 61.54 47.21 17.69
N PRO A 509 60.38 47.86 17.91
CA PRO A 509 59.17 47.59 17.15
C PRO A 509 59.29 48.09 15.71
N ILE A 510 59.02 47.19 14.78
CA ILE A 510 58.81 47.44 13.36
C ILE A 510 57.30 47.52 13.16
N THR A 511 56.81 48.64 12.64
CA THR A 511 55.40 49.02 12.61
C THR A 511 54.98 49.37 11.19
N ALA A 512 53.81 48.88 10.80
CA ALA A 512 53.19 49.09 9.50
C ALA A 512 52.05 50.12 9.56
N THR A 513 51.71 50.72 8.42
CA THR A 513 50.56 51.62 8.30
C THR A 513 49.28 50.87 8.70
N PRO A 514 48.54 51.33 9.72
CA PRO A 514 47.35 50.63 10.20
C PRO A 514 46.22 50.70 9.18
N VAL A 515 45.54 49.58 8.97
CA VAL A 515 44.39 49.42 8.09
C VAL A 515 43.12 49.34 8.93
N ALA A 516 42.10 50.12 8.56
CA ALA A 516 40.83 50.14 9.28
C ALA A 516 40.17 48.75 9.27
N ASN A 517 39.68 48.32 10.44
CA ASN A 517 39.04 47.02 10.70
C ASN A 517 39.96 45.77 10.57
N ALA A 518 41.26 45.92 10.31
CA ALA A 518 42.18 44.78 10.30
C ALA A 518 42.37 44.22 11.72
N THR A 519 42.07 42.94 11.90
CA THR A 519 42.14 42.21 13.17
C THR A 519 43.54 41.65 13.44
N SER A 520 44.37 41.50 12.41
CA SER A 520 45.72 40.97 12.48
C SER A 520 46.56 41.46 11.29
N TYR A 521 47.86 41.17 11.30
CA TYR A 521 48.82 41.50 10.25
C TYR A 521 49.77 40.32 10.06
N LEU A 522 50.07 40.01 8.79
CA LEU A 522 51.06 39.01 8.41
C LEU A 522 52.29 39.72 7.88
N PHE A 523 53.40 39.60 8.60
CA PHE A 523 54.71 40.06 8.18
C PHE A 523 55.46 38.90 7.50
N GLU A 524 56.08 39.15 6.35
CA GLU A 524 57.05 38.25 5.74
C GLU A 524 58.42 38.92 5.76
N VAL A 525 59.41 38.20 6.29
CA VAL A 525 60.76 38.72 6.58
C VAL A 525 61.81 37.83 5.90
N THR A 526 62.55 38.39 4.95
CA THR A 526 63.65 37.73 4.24
C THR A 526 64.99 38.28 4.70
N GLY A 527 65.86 37.43 5.24
CA GLY A 527 67.21 37.79 5.66
C GLY A 527 68.09 36.56 5.89
N ASN A 528 69.41 36.75 5.83
CA ASN A 528 70.40 35.68 5.97
C ASN A 528 70.11 34.43 5.10
N GLY A 529 69.65 34.64 3.85
CA GLY A 529 69.31 33.57 2.91
C GLY A 529 67.99 32.83 3.18
N THR A 530 67.19 33.24 4.17
CA THR A 530 65.92 32.60 4.54
C THR A 530 64.75 33.57 4.51
N THR A 531 63.54 33.08 4.27
CA THR A 531 62.28 33.83 4.43
C THR A 531 61.45 33.19 5.52
N GLN A 532 60.96 34.01 6.46
CA GLN A 532 60.06 33.60 7.54
C GLN A 532 58.78 34.44 7.51
N THR A 533 57.70 33.90 8.08
CA THR A 533 56.45 34.63 8.29
C THR A 533 56.14 34.79 9.78
N PHE A 534 55.60 35.94 10.15
CA PHE A 534 55.16 36.25 11.51
C PHE A 534 53.75 36.82 11.51
N TYR A 535 52.88 36.24 12.34
CA TYR A 535 51.49 36.66 12.51
C TYR A 535 51.37 37.50 13.77
N SER A 536 50.93 38.74 13.63
CA SER A 536 50.70 39.67 14.75
C SER A 536 49.22 40.06 14.84
N ASN A 537 48.73 40.24 16.06
CA ASN A 537 47.39 40.83 16.30
C ASN A 537 47.43 42.37 16.34
N THR A 538 48.60 42.97 16.05
CA THR A 538 48.78 44.42 15.91
C THR A 538 49.51 44.72 14.61
N ASN A 539 49.53 45.99 14.19
CA ASN A 539 50.30 46.45 13.05
C ASN A 539 51.82 46.50 13.32
N SER A 540 52.35 45.71 14.26
CA SER A 540 53.77 45.70 14.62
C SER A 540 54.28 44.32 15.05
N PHE A 541 55.59 44.10 14.89
CA PHE A 541 56.37 43.00 15.44
C PHE A 541 57.82 43.46 15.70
N ASN A 542 58.67 42.64 16.31
CA ASN A 542 60.11 42.85 16.34
C ASN A 542 60.89 41.61 15.90
N LEU A 543 62.18 41.77 15.57
CA LEU A 543 62.97 40.65 15.02
C LEU A 543 63.16 39.52 16.04
N THR A 544 63.16 39.82 17.35
CA THR A 544 63.23 38.79 18.41
C THR A 544 62.01 37.86 18.49
N GLN A 545 60.94 38.13 17.74
CA GLN A 545 59.76 37.24 17.64
C GLN A 545 59.83 36.23 16.48
N LEU A 546 60.85 36.31 15.62
CA LEU A 546 61.11 35.31 14.57
C LEU A 546 61.79 34.06 15.14
N GLN A 547 61.77 32.95 14.40
CA GLN A 547 62.36 31.69 14.86
C GLN A 547 63.85 31.58 14.47
N GLY A 548 64.67 31.08 15.39
CA GLY A 548 66.10 30.91 15.21
C GLY A 548 66.94 32.15 15.60
N THR A 549 68.25 32.04 15.43
CA THR A 549 69.20 33.07 15.87
C THR A 549 69.17 34.29 14.95
N ILE A 550 68.73 35.44 15.47
CA ILE A 550 68.86 36.73 14.77
C ILE A 550 70.34 37.10 14.65
N ALA A 551 70.78 37.38 13.42
CA ALA A 551 72.13 37.80 13.15
C ALA A 551 72.28 39.30 13.50
N TYR A 552 73.20 39.60 14.41
CA TYR A 552 73.59 40.98 14.70
C TYR A 552 74.38 41.58 13.52
N ASN A 553 74.32 42.90 13.35
CA ASN A 553 74.86 43.63 12.19
C ASN A 553 74.42 43.11 10.79
N THR A 554 73.19 42.59 10.66
CA THR A 554 72.66 42.00 9.41
C THR A 554 71.39 42.71 8.93
N THR A 555 71.19 42.79 7.62
CA THR A 555 70.03 43.45 6.98
C THR A 555 68.94 42.45 6.56
N TYR A 556 67.69 42.83 6.79
CA TYR A 556 66.47 42.06 6.52
C TYR A 556 65.50 42.87 5.67
N SER A 557 64.84 42.24 4.70
CA SER A 557 63.73 42.78 3.89
C SER A 557 62.40 42.32 4.47
N ILE A 558 61.44 43.24 4.64
CA ILE A 558 60.18 43.01 5.36
C ILE A 558 59.02 43.55 4.52
N ARG A 559 58.02 42.71 4.24
CA ARG A 559 56.72 43.12 3.66
C ARG A 559 55.57 42.69 4.56
N VAL A 560 54.41 43.32 4.42
CA VAL A 560 53.28 43.16 5.34
C VAL A 560 51.94 43.13 4.62
N ALA A 561 51.03 42.29 5.09
CA ALA A 561 49.64 42.17 4.64
C ALA A 561 48.69 42.38 5.83
N ALA A 562 47.54 43.03 5.58
CA ALA A 562 46.48 43.18 6.58
C ALA A 562 45.61 41.91 6.63
N GLY A 563 45.21 41.53 7.84
CA GLY A 563 44.39 40.35 8.13
C GLY A 563 43.03 40.69 8.72
N PHE A 564 42.00 39.99 8.28
CA PHE A 564 40.61 40.15 8.70
C PHE A 564 40.03 38.76 9.00
N ASN A 565 39.59 38.54 10.25
CA ASN A 565 38.97 37.28 10.69
C ASN A 565 39.80 36.01 10.37
N GLY A 566 41.13 36.13 10.40
CA GLY A 566 42.07 35.03 10.15
C GLY A 566 42.50 34.84 8.68
N GLN A 567 41.91 35.56 7.73
CA GLN A 567 42.37 35.60 6.33
C GLN A 567 43.24 36.83 6.07
N TYR A 568 44.25 36.70 5.22
CA TYR A 568 45.21 37.78 4.93
C TYR A 568 45.12 38.25 3.48
N GLY A 569 45.20 39.57 3.29
CA GLY A 569 45.22 40.20 1.98
C GLY A 569 46.54 40.07 1.23
N ALA A 570 46.66 40.77 0.10
CA ALA A 570 47.93 40.92 -0.58
C ALA A 570 48.95 41.70 0.27
N PHE A 571 50.22 41.33 0.17
CA PHE A 571 51.32 42.09 0.75
C PHE A 571 51.51 43.42 0.03
N GLY A 572 51.76 44.50 0.78
CA GLY A 572 52.26 45.76 0.22
C GLY A 572 53.77 45.74 -0.03
N THR A 573 54.33 46.93 -0.22
CA THR A 573 55.75 47.13 -0.59
C THR A 573 56.73 46.71 0.50
N ALA A 574 57.84 46.09 0.11
CA ALA A 574 58.89 45.64 1.01
C ALA A 574 59.81 46.79 1.51
N CYS A 575 60.44 46.58 2.67
CA CYS A 575 61.20 47.57 3.43
C CYS A 575 62.43 46.93 4.09
N ASN A 576 63.62 47.53 4.00
CA ASN A 576 64.88 46.94 4.48
C ASN A 576 65.35 47.55 5.83
N LEU A 577 65.84 46.76 6.80
CA LEU A 577 66.32 47.22 8.13
C LEU A 577 67.51 46.39 8.68
N THR A 578 68.35 46.95 9.58
CA THR A 578 69.63 46.33 10.08
C THR A 578 69.80 46.29 11.63
N THR A 579 70.60 45.38 12.23
CA THR A 579 70.64 45.04 13.69
C THR A 579 71.88 45.50 14.55
N PRO A 580 71.92 45.35 15.92
CA PRO A 580 72.87 45.98 16.90
C PRO A 580 73.69 45.04 17.88
N ALA A 581 73.50 45.00 19.23
CA ALA A 581 74.47 44.50 20.27
C ALA A 581 73.89 43.87 21.62
N LEU A 582 74.70 43.61 22.70
CA LEU A 582 74.36 42.82 23.94
C LEU A 582 75.23 43.12 25.24
N ALA A 583 74.87 42.63 26.47
CA ALA A 583 75.55 42.76 27.81
C ALA A 583 75.19 41.63 28.87
N ASN A 584 75.39 41.78 30.23
CA ASN A 584 75.81 40.62 31.09
C ASN A 584 75.28 40.20 32.53
N THR A 585 74.57 40.91 33.45
CA THR A 585 74.53 40.55 34.93
C THR A 585 73.16 40.56 35.72
N THR A 586 73.03 39.88 36.91
CA THR A 586 71.75 39.78 37.71
C THR A 586 71.80 39.40 39.24
N GLN A 587 70.64 39.50 39.94
CA GLN A 587 70.32 39.04 41.32
C GLN A 587 68.79 38.76 41.54
N VAL A 588 68.34 38.35 42.74
CA VAL A 588 66.89 38.10 43.06
C VAL A 588 66.06 39.39 43.13
N ILE A 589 64.76 39.33 42.80
CA ILE A 589 63.89 40.51 42.84
C ILE A 589 63.57 40.95 44.28
N SER A 590 63.71 42.24 44.54
CA SER A 590 63.63 42.82 45.88
C SER A 590 62.25 42.68 46.55
N SER A 591 61.18 42.63 45.77
CA SER A 591 59.79 42.60 46.26
C SER A 591 59.38 41.30 46.94
N MET A 592 60.10 40.20 46.72
CA MET A 592 59.69 38.90 47.26
C MET A 592 60.31 38.59 48.62
N CYS A 593 61.43 39.20 48.99
CA CYS A 593 62.28 38.54 49.96
C CYS A 593 62.02 38.98 51.42
N GLY A 594 61.60 37.98 52.20
CA GLY A 594 60.79 38.13 53.42
C GLY A 594 59.38 37.51 53.37
N THR A 595 58.98 36.78 52.31
CA THR A 595 57.58 36.30 52.11
C THR A 595 57.34 34.79 52.34
N ILE A 596 56.05 34.45 52.48
CA ILE A 596 55.47 33.09 52.55
C ILE A 596 54.60 32.88 51.28
N LEU A 597 54.41 31.63 50.85
CA LEU A 597 53.74 31.27 49.60
C LEU A 597 52.49 30.39 49.76
N ALA A 598 51.82 30.14 48.63
CA ALA A 598 50.59 29.36 48.52
C ALA A 598 50.66 28.12 47.59
N ALA A 599 51.45 28.12 46.50
CA ALA A 599 51.59 26.98 45.53
C ALA A 599 53.08 26.59 45.21
N LEU A 600 53.54 25.34 44.78
CA LEU A 600 54.81 24.57 45.15
C LEU A 600 55.83 24.47 44.01
N THR A 601 55.52 24.56 42.72
CA THR A 601 54.29 24.95 41.97
C THR A 601 53.80 26.42 42.05
N ALA A 602 54.56 27.31 42.66
CA ALA A 602 54.57 28.75 42.47
C ALA A 602 56.05 29.16 42.57
N SER A 603 56.37 30.45 42.60
CA SER A 603 57.68 30.82 42.08
C SER A 603 58.35 31.95 42.85
N ILE A 604 59.65 31.76 43.09
CA ILE A 604 60.61 32.79 43.52
C ILE A 604 61.29 33.32 42.27
N TYR A 605 61.43 34.65 42.11
CA TYR A 605 61.95 35.25 40.87
C TYR A 605 63.27 36.01 41.05
N CYS A 606 64.05 36.10 39.97
CA CYS A 606 65.24 36.94 39.84
C CYS A 606 65.18 37.88 38.63
N GLY A 607 66.09 38.86 38.59
CA GLY A 607 66.27 39.73 37.44
C GLY A 607 66.68 38.94 36.20
N GLN A 608 66.17 39.33 35.04
CA GLN A 608 66.41 38.61 33.80
C GLN A 608 67.59 39.20 33.02
N ILE A 609 68.47 38.35 32.50
CA ILE A 609 69.53 38.74 31.56
C ILE A 609 69.18 38.24 30.16
N VAL A 610 69.36 39.09 29.15
CA VAL A 610 69.28 38.68 27.75
C VAL A 610 70.39 37.67 27.46
N GLY A 611 70.03 36.47 27.00
CA GLY A 611 71.00 35.40 26.71
C GLY A 611 71.38 34.51 27.91
N ALA A 612 70.77 34.70 29.08
CA ALA A 612 70.89 33.72 30.16
C ALA A 612 70.07 32.45 29.84
N GLN A 613 70.76 31.32 29.81
CA GLN A 613 70.24 29.98 29.50
C GLN A 613 69.74 29.25 30.77
N ALA A 614 70.30 29.62 31.93
CA ALA A 614 69.88 29.12 33.23
C ALA A 614 70.19 30.12 34.35
N TYR A 615 69.57 29.93 35.51
CA TYR A 615 69.73 30.69 36.74
C TYR A 615 69.92 29.70 37.91
N ARG A 616 70.95 29.90 38.72
CA ARG A 616 71.30 29.03 39.85
C ARG A 616 70.87 29.70 41.14
N PHE A 617 69.83 29.17 41.78
CA PHE A 617 69.30 29.64 43.07
C PHE A 617 69.88 28.78 44.21
N GLU A 618 70.61 29.38 45.16
CA GLU A 618 71.28 28.64 46.24
C GLU A 618 70.58 28.80 47.60
N PHE A 619 69.68 27.88 47.93
CA PHE A 619 68.85 27.86 49.15
C PHE A 619 69.63 27.40 50.40
N THR A 620 69.94 28.31 51.29
CA THR A 620 70.64 28.06 52.57
C THR A 620 69.69 28.19 53.75
N ALA A 621 69.58 27.14 54.57
CA ALA A 621 68.89 27.15 55.86
C ALA A 621 69.61 26.24 56.86
N GLY A 622 69.72 26.66 58.12
CA GLY A 622 70.40 25.88 59.17
C GLY A 622 71.89 25.58 58.88
N GLY A 623 72.56 26.44 58.10
CA GLY A 623 73.95 26.22 57.65
C GLY A 623 74.11 25.29 56.44
N VAL A 624 73.03 24.67 55.93
CA VAL A 624 73.07 23.78 54.76
C VAL A 624 72.52 24.49 53.54
N SER A 625 73.37 24.64 52.50
CA SER A 625 72.99 25.14 51.18
C SER A 625 72.51 24.02 50.26
N ARG A 626 71.49 24.31 49.44
CA ARG A 626 70.96 23.46 48.36
C ARG A 626 70.77 24.30 47.11
N SER A 627 71.49 24.02 46.04
CA SER A 627 71.28 24.68 44.74
C SER A 627 70.12 24.06 43.98
N LEU A 628 69.23 24.88 43.43
CA LEU A 628 68.31 24.50 42.36
C LEU A 628 68.59 25.38 41.14
N ASP A 629 68.99 24.74 40.05
CA ASP A 629 69.14 25.39 38.74
C ASP A 629 67.79 25.41 38.03
N SER A 630 67.52 26.50 37.30
CA SER A 630 66.31 26.66 36.49
C SER A 630 66.67 27.28 35.14
N THR A 631 66.04 26.81 34.07
CA THR A 631 66.10 27.46 32.75
C THR A 631 65.29 28.76 32.68
N THR A 632 64.50 29.07 33.72
CA THR A 632 63.79 30.34 33.87
C THR A 632 64.42 31.18 34.97
N ASN A 633 64.07 32.47 35.02
CA ASN A 633 64.42 33.35 36.13
C ASN A 633 63.63 33.02 37.42
N SER A 634 63.17 31.77 37.61
CA SER A 634 62.36 31.37 38.76
C SER A 634 62.49 29.91 39.19
N VAL A 635 62.16 29.60 40.45
CA VAL A 635 62.29 28.26 41.06
C VAL A 635 61.14 27.91 42.02
N GLN A 636 60.97 26.60 42.25
CA GLN A 636 59.82 25.94 42.89
C GLN A 636 60.26 24.92 43.97
N MET A 637 59.62 24.82 45.14
CA MET A 637 60.11 24.04 46.31
C MET A 637 59.61 22.60 46.30
N SER A 638 58.52 22.25 45.60
CA SER A 638 58.21 20.83 45.31
C SER A 638 59.39 20.15 44.63
N ASN A 639 60.15 20.96 43.89
CA ASN A 639 61.25 20.52 43.05
C ASN A 639 62.59 20.61 43.80
N VAL A 640 62.61 21.16 45.03
CA VAL A 640 63.70 21.03 45.98
C VAL A 640 63.40 19.82 46.87
N THR A 641 64.12 18.72 46.67
CA THR A 641 63.85 17.46 47.36
C THR A 641 63.99 17.61 48.89
N GLY A 642 63.00 17.07 49.61
CA GLY A 642 62.94 17.13 51.07
C GLY A 642 62.42 18.45 51.65
N VAL A 643 61.79 19.32 50.86
CA VAL A 643 61.04 20.46 51.42
C VAL A 643 59.73 19.96 52.04
N ALA A 644 59.57 20.28 53.34
CA ALA A 644 58.31 20.14 54.06
C ALA A 644 57.32 21.23 53.63
N TYR A 645 56.02 20.97 53.82
CA TYR A 645 54.96 21.97 53.59
C TYR A 645 55.00 23.08 54.69
N GLY A 646 55.98 24.00 54.59
CA GLY A 646 56.06 25.27 55.36
C GLY A 646 57.40 25.60 56.07
N THR A 647 58.42 26.11 55.35
CA THR A 647 59.78 26.43 55.91
C THR A 647 60.49 27.63 55.20
N THR A 648 61.44 28.31 55.87
CA THR A 648 62.14 29.56 55.41
C THR A 648 63.65 29.39 55.09
N TYR A 649 64.18 30.13 54.09
CA TYR A 649 65.55 29.98 53.52
C TYR A 649 66.17 31.32 53.02
N SER A 650 67.49 31.36 52.80
CA SER A 650 68.25 32.42 52.07
C SER A 650 68.71 31.91 50.68
N VAL A 651 68.73 32.67 49.57
CA VAL A 651 68.70 32.10 48.18
C VAL A 651 69.49 32.81 47.06
N ARG A 652 70.76 33.18 47.22
CA ARG A 652 71.50 33.95 46.18
C ARG A 652 71.45 33.36 44.75
N VAL A 653 71.54 34.22 43.72
CA VAL A 653 71.39 33.84 42.29
C VAL A 653 72.54 34.26 41.39
N ALA A 654 73.01 33.34 40.55
CA ALA A 654 73.84 33.61 39.37
C ALA A 654 73.10 33.21 38.08
N ALA A 655 73.58 33.66 36.92
CA ALA A 655 73.03 33.32 35.60
C ALA A 655 74.09 32.68 34.70
N GLN A 656 73.67 31.77 33.82
CA GLN A 656 74.53 31.08 32.85
C GLN A 656 74.36 31.72 31.47
N VAL A 657 75.37 32.42 30.98
CA VAL A 657 75.37 33.01 29.63
C VAL A 657 76.37 32.24 28.77
N ALA A 658 75.93 31.77 27.60
CA ALA A 658 76.73 30.95 26.68
C ALA A 658 77.52 29.81 27.39
N GLY A 659 76.80 28.98 28.15
CA GLY A 659 77.33 27.85 28.92
C GLY A 659 78.09 28.23 30.19
N THR A 660 78.42 29.51 30.41
CA THR A 660 79.32 29.95 31.49
C THR A 660 78.55 30.69 32.59
N TRP A 661 78.63 30.18 33.81
CA TRP A 661 78.05 30.81 35.01
C TRP A 661 78.77 32.14 35.32
N GLN A 662 78.00 33.22 35.31
CA GLN A 662 78.42 34.56 35.76
C GLN A 662 78.40 34.65 37.30
N ALA A 663 78.75 35.81 37.88
CA ALA A 663 78.75 36.04 39.34
C ALA A 663 77.33 36.13 39.99
N PHE A 664 77.23 36.14 41.34
CA PHE A 664 76.01 35.90 42.19
C PHE A 664 75.30 37.13 42.91
N GLY A 665 74.00 36.94 43.37
CA GLY A 665 72.92 37.82 44.04
C GLY A 665 72.15 37.42 45.44
N ALA A 666 70.73 37.24 45.65
CA ALA A 666 69.74 37.27 46.94
C ALA A 666 68.36 36.28 47.21
N PRO A 667 67.31 36.23 48.20
CA PRO A 667 66.43 35.00 48.82
C PRO A 667 64.77 34.61 49.13
N CYS A 668 63.96 33.45 48.81
CA CYS A 668 62.37 33.16 49.04
C CYS A 668 61.51 31.64 49.18
N THR A 669 60.08 31.24 49.04
CA THR A 669 59.14 29.89 49.41
C THR A 669 57.70 29.29 48.62
N ILE A 670 56.80 28.05 48.66
CA ILE A 670 55.77 27.18 47.57
C ILE A 670 54.30 25.94 47.83
N THR A 671 53.09 24.99 47.33
CA THR A 671 51.77 24.04 46.35
C THR A 671 51.12 23.04 44.84
N THR A 672 49.93 23.02 43.82
CA THR A 672 48.79 22.11 42.69
C THR A 672 48.42 21.24 41.03
N PRO A 673 47.16 21.00 40.09
CA PRO A 673 46.32 19.87 38.93
C PRO A 673 45.58 19.68 37.18
N ALA A 674 44.52 18.79 36.43
CA ALA A 674 43.96 18.23 34.78
C ALA A 674 42.40 17.70 33.79
N ALA A 675 42.04 16.96 32.45
CA ALA A 675 40.70 16.70 31.24
C ALA A 675 40.02 15.43 29.96
N SER A 676 38.96 15.37 28.79
CA SER A 676 38.10 14.21 27.67
C SER A 676 37.15 14.14 26.02
N SER A 677 36.23 13.16 25.19
CA SER A 677 35.51 12.85 23.55
C SER A 677 34.05 11.97 22.67
N GLN A 678 33.58 11.62 21.21
CA GLN A 678 32.15 11.00 20.24
C GLN A 678 31.68 10.06 18.65
N ILE A 679 30.46 9.94 17.64
CA ILE A 679 29.67 8.82 16.43
C ILE A 679 28.79 8.75 14.72
N ARG A 680 27.67 7.93 13.97
CA ARG A 680 27.08 7.41 12.32
C ARG A 680 25.48 7.02 11.35
N THR A 681 25.05 6.50 9.92
CA THR A 681 23.64 6.23 8.80
C THR A 681 23.06 5.11 7.38
N ASN A 682 21.89 5.05 6.30
CA ASN A 682 21.11 3.98 5.06
C ASN A 682 20.08 4.02 3.43
N GLN A 683 19.04 3.13 2.64
CA GLN A 683 18.44 2.69 0.98
C GLN A 683 16.86 2.12 0.04
N CYS A 684 16.38 1.80 -1.44
CA CYS A 684 14.96 1.22 -2.33
C CYS A 684 14.41 1.08 -4.04
N GLY A 685 13.13 0.73 -4.64
CA GLY A 685 12.66 0.98 -6.15
C GLY A 685 11.40 0.53 -7.12
N THR A 686 11.36 -0.65 -7.81
CA THR A 686 10.84 -0.91 -9.24
C THR A 686 9.44 -1.60 -9.50
N ILE A 687 9.01 -1.77 -10.79
CA ILE A 687 8.09 -2.87 -11.21
C ILE A 687 8.91 -4.16 -11.31
N LEU A 688 8.50 -5.22 -10.62
CA LEU A 688 9.18 -6.51 -10.71
C LEU A 688 8.93 -7.17 -12.08
N ALA A 689 10.00 -7.60 -12.76
CA ALA A 689 9.91 -8.25 -14.08
C ALA A 689 9.18 -9.61 -14.03
N SER A 690 9.11 -10.24 -12.85
CA SER A 690 8.21 -11.35 -12.54
C SER A 690 8.02 -11.43 -11.01
N LYS A 691 7.19 -12.36 -10.52
CA LYS A 691 6.99 -12.57 -9.07
C LYS A 691 8.20 -13.16 -8.31
N TRP A 692 9.34 -13.38 -8.97
CA TRP A 692 10.48 -14.16 -8.43
C TRP A 692 11.72 -13.32 -8.01
N THR A 693 11.61 -11.99 -7.93
CA THR A 693 12.71 -11.04 -7.59
C THR A 693 12.99 -10.88 -6.06
N ILE A 694 14.18 -10.41 -5.67
CA ILE A 694 14.83 -10.47 -4.31
C ILE A 694 15.07 -9.06 -3.68
N LEU A 695 15.25 -8.93 -2.34
CA LEU A 695 15.42 -7.67 -1.53
C LEU A 695 16.39 -7.82 -0.29
N TYR A 696 16.93 -6.73 0.34
CA TYR A 696 18.11 -6.74 1.29
C TYR A 696 18.18 -5.66 2.45
N CYS A 697 19.09 -5.76 3.47
CA CYS A 697 19.40 -4.74 4.54
C CYS A 697 20.85 -4.73 5.21
N SER A 698 21.09 -4.28 6.49
CA SER A 698 22.45 -4.08 7.13
C SER A 698 22.58 -4.19 8.71
N ALA A 699 23.76 -3.93 9.35
CA ALA A 699 24.21 -4.38 10.73
C ALA A 699 25.10 -3.41 11.63
N VAL A 700 25.43 -3.75 12.92
CA VAL A 700 26.10 -2.90 14.00
C VAL A 700 27.05 -3.65 15.03
N ALA A 701 27.87 -2.97 15.89
CA ALA A 701 28.93 -3.52 16.83
C ALA A 701 28.61 -3.54 18.36
N GLY A 702 29.00 -4.63 19.06
CA GLY A 702 28.56 -4.90 20.45
C GLY A 702 27.11 -5.36 20.57
N ALA A 703 26.54 -5.85 19.44
CA ALA A 703 25.11 -5.89 19.11
C ALA A 703 24.71 -7.18 18.34
N THR A 704 23.43 -7.32 17.93
CA THR A 704 22.85 -8.60 17.40
C THR A 704 22.03 -8.55 16.09
N ALA A 705 20.69 -8.43 16.12
CA ALA A 705 19.77 -9.00 15.10
C ALA A 705 18.55 -8.13 14.67
N TYR A 706 17.80 -8.57 13.64
CA TYR A 706 17.06 -7.71 12.69
C TYR A 706 15.59 -8.11 12.39
N ARG A 707 14.81 -7.24 11.71
CA ARG A 707 13.36 -7.38 11.40
C ARG A 707 12.95 -6.73 10.05
N PHE A 708 11.74 -7.02 9.52
CA PHE A 708 11.15 -6.54 8.25
C PHE A 708 9.61 -6.36 8.36
N GLU A 709 8.95 -5.47 7.57
CA GLU A 709 7.49 -5.15 7.68
C GLU A 709 6.85 -4.52 6.42
N TRP A 710 6.19 -5.30 5.54
CA TRP A 710 5.45 -4.81 4.35
C TRP A 710 4.13 -4.11 4.70
N LYS A 711 3.74 -3.04 3.97
CA LYS A 711 2.47 -2.32 4.21
C LYS A 711 1.78 -1.80 2.93
N ILE A 712 0.45 -1.83 2.90
CA ILE A 712 -0.43 -1.04 2.01
C ILE A 712 -1.67 -0.56 2.78
N GLY A 713 -2.01 0.73 2.69
CA GLY A 713 -3.08 1.32 3.51
C GLY A 713 -2.86 1.06 5.01
N ASN A 714 -3.89 0.56 5.69
CA ASN A 714 -3.80 0.16 7.11
C ASN A 714 -3.25 -1.28 7.32
N SER A 715 -3.19 -2.11 6.29
CA SER A 715 -2.79 -3.52 6.39
C SER A 715 -1.26 -3.70 6.30
N ALA A 716 -0.67 -4.46 7.22
CA ALA A 716 0.78 -4.69 7.29
C ALA A 716 1.15 -6.15 7.61
N LEU A 717 2.33 -6.59 7.17
CA LEU A 717 2.83 -7.98 7.20
C LEU A 717 4.31 -8.01 7.63
N THR A 718 4.66 -8.68 8.72
CA THR A 718 6.04 -8.67 9.30
C THR A 718 6.82 -9.96 9.10
N TYR A 719 8.14 -9.85 8.99
CA TYR A 719 9.11 -10.96 8.92
C TYR A 719 10.36 -10.63 9.76
N ALA A 720 11.15 -11.62 10.18
CA ALA A 720 12.38 -11.41 10.96
C ALA A 720 13.49 -12.35 10.50
N SER A 721 14.74 -11.92 10.64
CA SER A 721 15.89 -12.69 10.15
C SER A 721 17.18 -12.38 10.91
N SER A 722 18.07 -13.38 11.00
CA SER A 722 19.47 -13.23 11.40
C SER A 722 20.34 -12.63 10.30
N THR A 723 19.87 -12.65 9.05
CA THR A 723 20.58 -12.18 7.84
C THR A 723 19.74 -11.17 7.05
N PRO A 724 20.38 -10.31 6.22
CA PRO A 724 19.69 -9.17 5.64
C PRO A 724 19.06 -9.40 4.24
N SER A 725 18.04 -10.27 4.06
CA SER A 725 17.34 -10.45 2.74
C SER A 725 15.96 -11.15 2.73
N MET A 726 15.22 -11.09 1.60
CA MET A 726 13.96 -11.84 1.33
C MET A 726 13.50 -11.89 -0.17
N GLN A 727 12.39 -12.60 -0.48
CA GLN A 727 11.69 -12.68 -1.81
C GLN A 727 10.15 -12.59 -1.69
N LEU A 728 9.45 -12.13 -2.76
CA LEU A 728 7.99 -11.93 -2.75
C LEU A 728 7.13 -13.18 -3.00
N GLY A 729 7.60 -14.14 -3.81
CA GLY A 729 6.81 -15.31 -4.25
C GLY A 729 6.39 -16.30 -3.15
N ASN A 730 6.88 -16.11 -1.92
CA ASN A 730 6.68 -17.01 -0.78
C ASN A 730 5.49 -16.60 0.12
N TYR A 731 4.57 -15.76 -0.38
CA TYR A 731 3.45 -15.22 0.40
C TYR A 731 2.21 -14.95 -0.47
N THR A 732 1.02 -14.97 0.13
CA THR A 732 -0.29 -14.80 -0.52
C THR A 732 -0.97 -13.47 -0.13
N GLY A 733 -2.07 -13.09 -0.78
CA GLY A 733 -2.88 -11.92 -0.41
C GLY A 733 -2.42 -10.57 -1.00
N TRP A 734 -1.62 -10.57 -2.07
CA TRP A 734 -1.21 -9.36 -2.80
C TRP A 734 -1.83 -9.29 -4.20
N ALA A 735 -1.95 -8.07 -4.75
CA ALA A 735 -2.60 -7.81 -6.05
C ALA A 735 -1.60 -7.52 -7.19
N LEU A 736 -2.01 -7.76 -8.43
CA LEU A 736 -1.26 -7.42 -9.65
C LEU A 736 -1.18 -5.90 -9.86
N ASN A 737 -0.16 -5.42 -10.58
CA ASN A 737 0.02 -4.01 -10.94
C ASN A 737 -0.09 -3.01 -9.74
N THR A 738 0.27 -3.44 -8.51
CA THR A 738 0.00 -2.77 -7.21
C THR A 738 1.27 -2.62 -6.35
N THR A 739 1.31 -1.70 -5.36
CA THR A 739 2.54 -1.22 -4.68
C THR A 739 2.51 -1.25 -3.12
N TYR A 740 3.59 -1.68 -2.44
CA TYR A 740 3.72 -1.96 -0.98
C TYR A 740 5.13 -1.62 -0.38
N GLY A 741 5.43 -1.61 0.96
CA GLY A 741 6.85 -1.45 1.48
C GLY A 741 7.33 -1.74 2.97
N VAL A 742 8.68 -1.87 3.27
CA VAL A 742 9.38 -2.79 4.31
C VAL A 742 10.57 -2.28 5.29
N ARG A 743 10.69 -2.58 6.65
CA ARG A 743 11.70 -2.00 7.68
C ARG A 743 12.35 -2.78 8.95
N VAL A 744 13.46 -2.30 9.64
CA VAL A 744 14.53 -3.02 10.54
C VAL A 744 14.87 -2.52 12.04
N ALA A 745 15.92 -3.02 12.82
CA ALA A 745 16.34 -2.69 14.28
C ALA A 745 17.73 -3.22 14.90
N VAL A 746 18.16 -2.89 16.19
CA VAL A 746 19.45 -3.32 16.94
C VAL A 746 19.54 -3.27 18.55
N LEU A 747 20.59 -3.85 19.25
CA LEU A 747 20.80 -4.11 20.75
C LEU A 747 22.22 -3.73 21.35
N LEU A 748 22.42 -3.38 22.66
CA LEU A 748 23.77 -3.18 23.30
C LEU A 748 23.82 -3.40 24.84
N GLY A 749 24.88 -4.03 25.39
CA GLY A 749 25.18 -4.05 26.84
C GLY A 749 24.13 -4.74 27.74
N GLY A 750 23.28 -5.58 27.14
CA GLY A 750 22.08 -6.18 27.76
C GLY A 750 20.78 -5.41 27.50
N THR A 751 20.83 -4.19 26.96
CA THR A 751 19.67 -3.29 26.78
C THR A 751 19.36 -3.02 25.30
N TRP A 752 18.12 -3.26 24.87
CA TRP A 752 17.70 -2.97 23.48
C TRP A 752 17.78 -1.48 23.15
N GLN A 753 18.26 -1.18 21.95
CA GLN A 753 18.22 0.14 21.34
C GLN A 753 17.10 0.14 20.27
N ALA A 754 16.94 1.19 19.44
CA ALA A 754 15.70 1.44 18.69
C ALA A 754 15.57 0.80 17.26
N TYR A 755 14.41 1.00 16.62
CA TYR A 755 13.99 0.52 15.28
C TYR A 755 14.25 1.53 14.12
N GLY A 756 14.20 1.06 12.86
CA GLY A 756 14.48 1.79 11.61
C GLY A 756 13.43 1.67 10.48
N SER A 757 13.85 1.85 9.20
CA SER A 757 13.07 2.54 8.13
C SER A 757 12.67 1.71 6.88
N ALA A 758 11.73 2.22 6.04
CA ALA A 758 10.96 1.45 5.03
C ALA A 758 11.11 1.77 3.52
N CYS A 759 10.77 0.84 2.61
CA CYS A 759 10.95 0.93 1.13
C CYS A 759 9.76 0.41 0.26
N LYS A 760 9.30 1.14 -0.80
CA LYS A 760 8.22 0.78 -1.79
C LYS A 760 8.65 -0.17 -2.96
N VAL A 761 7.76 -1.09 -3.40
CA VAL A 761 7.93 -2.02 -4.57
C VAL A 761 6.59 -2.26 -5.30
N LYS A 762 6.59 -2.40 -6.65
CA LYS A 762 5.38 -2.63 -7.49
C LYS A 762 5.35 -4.01 -8.20
N THR A 763 4.19 -4.67 -8.24
CA THR A 763 3.98 -6.02 -8.81
C THR A 763 3.81 -6.03 -10.35
N PRO A 764 4.00 -7.19 -11.03
CA PRO A 764 4.02 -7.28 -12.51
C PRO A 764 2.68 -6.96 -13.19
N THR A 765 2.74 -6.76 -14.52
CA THR A 765 1.60 -6.39 -15.38
C THR A 765 1.00 -7.57 -16.18
N SER A 766 1.76 -8.64 -16.45
CA SER A 766 1.27 -9.87 -17.10
C SER A 766 2.09 -11.08 -16.64
N PHE A 767 1.86 -12.26 -17.23
CA PHE A 767 2.46 -13.54 -16.82
C PHE A 767 3.44 -14.17 -17.84
N PHE A 768 3.73 -13.52 -18.98
CA PHE A 768 4.57 -14.07 -20.06
C PHE A 768 5.76 -13.16 -20.47
N ARG A 769 6.63 -13.65 -21.36
CA ARG A 769 8.01 -13.18 -21.60
C ARG A 769 8.28 -12.84 -23.08
N GLN A 770 9.35 -12.10 -23.36
CA GLN A 770 9.83 -11.78 -24.71
C GLN A 770 11.36 -11.66 -24.71
N ASP A 771 12.04 -12.15 -25.77
CA ASP A 771 13.51 -12.29 -25.86
C ASP A 771 14.11 -11.43 -27.02
N ALA A 772 15.43 -11.47 -27.25
CA ALA A 772 16.19 -10.45 -27.98
C ALA A 772 17.29 -10.98 -28.92
N ALA A 773 17.66 -10.19 -29.95
CA ALA A 773 18.96 -10.21 -30.65
C ALA A 773 19.11 -9.02 -31.64
N ASP A 774 20.17 -8.20 -31.48
CA ASP A 774 20.91 -7.52 -32.57
C ASP A 774 22.22 -6.93 -31.98
N GLU A 775 23.28 -7.73 -31.90
CA GLU A 775 24.56 -7.31 -31.28
C GLU A 775 25.40 -6.46 -32.24
N THR A 776 25.49 -5.17 -31.95
CA THR A 776 26.25 -4.19 -32.75
C THR A 776 27.77 -4.29 -32.54
N ALA A 777 28.54 -3.71 -33.47
CA ALA A 777 30.00 -3.62 -33.34
C ALA A 777 30.40 -2.62 -32.24
N LEU A 778 31.45 -2.96 -31.46
CA LEU A 778 31.89 -2.16 -30.31
C LEU A 778 32.23 -0.73 -30.71
N THR A 779 31.46 0.22 -30.17
CA THR A 779 31.62 1.66 -30.41
C THR A 779 31.72 2.38 -29.08
N ILE A 780 32.87 3.02 -28.80
CA ILE A 780 33.12 3.69 -27.51
C ILE A 780 33.20 5.22 -27.64
N LYS A 781 32.64 5.92 -26.64
CA LYS A 781 32.70 7.39 -26.48
C LYS A 781 33.05 7.77 -25.04
N ALA A 782 33.96 8.73 -24.88
CA ALA A 782 34.25 9.37 -23.60
C ALA A 782 33.32 10.57 -23.39
N ILE A 783 32.63 10.64 -22.25
CA ILE A 783 31.70 11.74 -21.92
C ILE A 783 31.91 12.18 -20.45
N PRO A 784 32.03 13.49 -20.16
CA PRO A 784 32.22 14.60 -21.10
C PRO A 784 33.62 14.60 -21.74
N ASN A 785 33.83 15.41 -22.79
CA ASN A 785 35.14 15.66 -23.38
C ASN A 785 35.14 17.01 -24.15
N PRO A 786 35.92 18.04 -23.75
CA PRO A 786 36.82 18.11 -22.59
C PRO A 786 36.14 17.81 -21.25
N PHE A 787 36.93 17.30 -20.29
CA PHE A 787 36.50 16.93 -18.95
C PHE A 787 37.31 17.71 -17.89
N GLU A 788 36.74 17.92 -16.70
CA GLU A 788 37.38 18.74 -15.65
C GLU A 788 37.85 17.91 -14.45
N THR A 789 37.15 16.81 -14.11
CA THR A 789 37.63 15.83 -13.13
C THR A 789 37.90 14.51 -13.82
N ASP A 790 36.84 13.83 -14.26
CA ASP A 790 36.84 12.47 -14.77
C ASP A 790 35.81 12.29 -15.91
N TYR A 791 35.95 11.21 -16.67
CA TYR A 791 35.09 10.83 -17.80
C TYR A 791 34.71 9.36 -17.67
N VAL A 792 33.49 9.00 -18.08
CA VAL A 792 33.11 7.59 -18.28
C VAL A 792 33.31 7.20 -19.74
N LEU A 793 33.62 5.91 -19.96
CA LEU A 793 33.63 5.31 -21.29
C LEU A 793 32.31 4.57 -21.50
N MET A 794 31.42 5.17 -22.32
CA MET A 794 30.18 4.52 -22.73
C MET A 794 30.46 3.56 -23.87
N ALA A 795 29.91 2.34 -23.78
CA ALA A 795 30.16 1.24 -24.71
C ALA A 795 28.85 0.70 -25.26
N GLN A 796 28.72 0.67 -26.58
CA GLN A 796 27.58 0.06 -27.27
C GLN A 796 28.08 -1.00 -28.26
N GLY A 797 27.46 -2.17 -28.24
CA GLY A 797 27.91 -3.33 -29.01
C GLY A 797 29.02 -4.14 -28.33
N GLY A 798 29.38 -5.27 -28.93
CA GLY A 798 30.36 -6.23 -28.42
C GLY A 798 29.74 -7.39 -27.61
N ASN A 799 30.43 -8.53 -27.61
CA ASN A 799 30.04 -9.75 -26.92
C ASN A 799 30.51 -9.72 -25.44
N GLN A 800 29.93 -10.57 -24.58
CA GLN A 800 30.13 -10.63 -23.12
C GLN A 800 31.49 -11.22 -22.71
N THR A 801 32.57 -10.52 -23.08
CA THR A 801 33.95 -10.81 -22.65
C THR A 801 34.72 -9.51 -22.39
N PRO A 802 35.70 -9.49 -21.46
CA PRO A 802 36.35 -8.25 -21.03
C PRO A 802 36.99 -7.41 -22.14
N VAL A 803 36.91 -6.09 -21.94
CA VAL A 803 37.57 -5.07 -22.76
C VAL A 803 38.81 -4.57 -22.01
N GLN A 804 39.93 -4.30 -22.71
CA GLN A 804 41.12 -3.68 -22.11
C GLN A 804 41.23 -2.20 -22.45
N VAL A 805 41.63 -1.38 -21.47
CA VAL A 805 41.81 0.07 -21.61
C VAL A 805 43.18 0.46 -21.07
N VAL A 806 43.90 1.32 -21.80
CA VAL A 806 45.20 1.90 -21.41
C VAL A 806 45.21 3.41 -21.72
N VAL A 807 45.79 4.23 -20.84
CA VAL A 807 45.83 5.69 -21.01
C VAL A 807 47.26 6.22 -20.93
N TYR A 808 47.61 7.13 -21.84
CA TYR A 808 48.93 7.76 -21.95
C TYR A 808 48.86 9.29 -21.97
N ASP A 809 49.83 9.94 -21.33
CA ASP A 809 50.04 11.40 -21.45
C ASP A 809 50.74 11.78 -22.78
N MET A 810 50.84 13.09 -23.04
CA MET A 810 51.48 13.60 -24.27
C MET A 810 53.02 13.46 -24.31
N LEU A 811 53.65 12.96 -23.25
CA LEU A 811 55.07 12.55 -23.24
C LEU A 811 55.22 11.03 -23.41
N GLY A 812 54.11 10.30 -23.62
CA GLY A 812 54.09 8.85 -23.82
C GLY A 812 54.14 8.03 -22.52
N LYS A 813 54.03 8.67 -21.35
CA LYS A 813 54.02 7.96 -20.07
C LYS A 813 52.64 7.35 -19.82
N GLN A 814 52.61 6.06 -19.48
CA GLN A 814 51.39 5.38 -19.09
C GLN A 814 50.87 5.93 -17.75
N VAL A 815 49.58 6.22 -17.70
CA VAL A 815 48.89 6.87 -16.57
C VAL A 815 47.93 5.90 -15.88
N GLU A 816 47.26 5.04 -16.65
CA GLU A 816 46.27 4.09 -16.14
C GLU A 816 46.11 2.88 -17.08
N GLN A 817 45.76 1.71 -16.55
CA GLN A 817 45.39 0.50 -17.31
C GLN A 817 44.49 -0.41 -16.48
N PHE A 818 43.49 -1.03 -17.12
CA PHE A 818 42.66 -2.07 -16.53
C PHE A 818 41.99 -2.94 -17.60
N SER A 819 41.38 -4.05 -17.17
CA SER A 819 40.47 -4.87 -17.95
C SER A 819 39.17 -5.03 -17.16
N VAL A 820 38.02 -5.01 -17.83
CA VAL A 820 36.70 -5.05 -17.17
C VAL A 820 35.64 -5.57 -18.14
N GLU A 821 34.55 -6.14 -17.63
CA GLU A 821 33.41 -6.55 -18.47
C GLU A 821 32.73 -5.35 -19.13
N ALA A 822 32.21 -5.55 -20.35
CA ALA A 822 31.68 -4.46 -21.18
C ALA A 822 30.51 -3.68 -20.52
N ASN A 823 29.72 -4.35 -19.68
CA ASN A 823 28.60 -3.76 -18.93
C ASN A 823 29.03 -3.03 -17.63
N GLU A 824 30.29 -3.12 -17.22
CA GLU A 824 30.84 -2.40 -16.05
C GLU A 824 31.67 -1.15 -16.44
N LEU A 825 31.98 -0.96 -17.73
CA LEU A 825 32.70 0.22 -18.24
C LEU A 825 32.00 1.55 -17.90
N GLU A 826 30.67 1.62 -18.04
CA GLU A 826 29.90 2.83 -17.73
C GLU A 826 29.85 3.14 -16.22
N ASN A 827 30.04 2.10 -15.39
CA ASN A 827 30.14 2.22 -13.94
C ASN A 827 31.55 2.63 -13.47
N ARG A 828 32.51 2.81 -14.40
CA ARG A 828 33.91 3.11 -14.11
C ARG A 828 34.34 4.45 -14.70
N SER A 829 34.32 5.47 -13.86
CA SER A 829 34.84 6.81 -14.21
C SER A 829 36.37 6.86 -14.10
N LEU A 830 37.01 7.58 -15.03
CA LEU A 830 38.46 7.55 -15.29
C LEU A 830 39.04 8.96 -15.38
N GLY A 831 40.35 9.11 -15.14
CA GLY A 831 41.03 10.41 -15.32
C GLY A 831 40.92 11.41 -14.18
N SER A 832 40.23 11.07 -13.09
CA SER A 832 40.13 11.86 -11.85
C SER A 832 41.51 12.32 -11.35
N ASN A 833 42.50 11.42 -11.42
CA ASN A 833 43.87 11.63 -10.96
C ASN A 833 44.81 12.25 -12.02
N TYR A 834 44.30 12.68 -13.19
CA TYR A 834 45.14 13.28 -14.24
C TYR A 834 45.24 14.80 -14.06
N ASN A 835 46.40 15.37 -14.37
CA ASN A 835 46.65 16.81 -14.40
C ASN A 835 46.08 17.44 -15.67
N SER A 836 45.82 18.75 -15.66
CA SER A 836 45.37 19.52 -16.83
C SER A 836 46.30 19.31 -18.04
N GLY A 837 45.73 18.91 -19.17
CA GLY A 837 46.48 18.45 -20.34
C GLY A 837 45.68 17.56 -21.31
N ILE A 838 46.32 17.11 -22.38
CA ILE A 838 45.73 16.19 -23.36
C ILE A 838 46.23 14.77 -23.06
N TYR A 839 45.35 13.78 -23.23
CA TYR A 839 45.68 12.36 -23.06
C TYR A 839 45.12 11.52 -24.21
N ASN A 840 45.75 10.37 -24.48
CA ASN A 840 45.30 9.40 -25.49
C ASN A 840 44.88 8.11 -24.77
N VAL A 841 43.63 7.71 -24.94
CA VAL A 841 43.05 6.46 -24.40
C VAL A 841 43.02 5.44 -25.54
N MET A 842 43.61 4.27 -25.33
CA MET A 842 43.55 3.13 -26.24
C MET A 842 42.67 2.04 -25.62
N ILE A 843 41.73 1.52 -26.39
CA ILE A 843 40.83 0.42 -26.01
C ILE A 843 41.00 -0.72 -27.01
N SER A 844 41.05 -1.96 -26.53
CA SER A 844 41.20 -3.16 -27.36
C SER A 844 40.27 -4.30 -26.94
N GLN A 845 39.74 -5.02 -27.93
CA GLN A 845 38.98 -6.27 -27.75
C GLN A 845 39.37 -7.24 -28.88
N GLY A 846 40.24 -8.21 -28.58
CA GLY A 846 40.79 -9.11 -29.59
C GLY A 846 41.70 -8.39 -30.61
N ASN A 847 41.39 -8.52 -31.90
CA ASN A 847 42.12 -7.86 -32.98
C ASN A 847 41.70 -6.39 -33.19
N ASP A 848 40.52 -6.01 -32.69
CA ASP A 848 39.95 -4.68 -32.90
C ASP A 848 40.42 -3.69 -31.82
N GLN A 849 40.77 -2.48 -32.25
CA GLN A 849 41.27 -1.41 -31.39
C GLN A 849 40.70 -0.04 -31.76
N GLN A 850 40.35 0.77 -30.76
CA GLN A 850 39.90 2.15 -30.93
C GLN A 850 40.74 3.08 -30.04
N VAL A 851 41.09 4.27 -30.54
CA VAL A 851 41.80 5.31 -29.76
C VAL A 851 40.92 6.55 -29.64
N VAL A 852 40.78 7.07 -28.42
CA VAL A 852 40.00 8.26 -28.08
C VAL A 852 40.94 9.31 -27.47
N ARG A 853 40.96 10.53 -28.03
CA ARG A 853 41.64 11.67 -27.41
C ARG A 853 40.73 12.38 -26.42
N ILE A 854 41.26 12.67 -25.24
CA ILE A 854 40.56 13.37 -24.18
C ILE A 854 41.36 14.61 -23.74
N VAL A 855 40.65 15.66 -23.32
CA VAL A 855 41.26 16.91 -22.85
C VAL A 855 40.82 17.17 -21.42
N LYS A 856 41.76 17.07 -20.48
CA LYS A 856 41.61 17.53 -19.09
C LYS A 856 41.87 19.03 -19.08
N LYS A 857 40.90 19.83 -18.64
CA LYS A 857 41.07 21.29 -18.50
C LYS A 857 41.98 21.67 -17.34
#